data_AF-G3JI48-F1
#
_entry.id   AF-G3JI48-F1
#
_cell.length_a   1.000
_cell.length_b   1.000
_cell.length_c   1.000
_cell.angle_alpha   90.00
_cell.angle_beta   90.00
_cell.angle_gamma   90.00
#
_symmetry.space_group_name_H-M   'P 1'
#
loop_
_entity.id
_entity.type
_entity.pdbx_description
1 polymer ?
#
loop_
_entity_poly.entity_id
_entity_poly.type
_entity_poly.pdbx_seq_one_letter_code
_entity_poly.pdbx_strand_id
1 'polypeptide(L)'
;MRRQFQSALLLGLSALTAAIFKDEVGHIDFHHSLVGLPQREATFYHRPKVGTKASLLYTLSDLGVVGAINPTTGETAWRHQLADDLAGSAGHLRAPADEEWVATAQGPRVQAWNGLTGRNVWEAEFKGEARDVEVIEVTDTSRKDVVVLFDEDGTTVLRRLHGGLGTVMWEFRETSKDVPLQVSTDIASIYIVSLHGSPSSYSVKTTSIDPSTGQRVDQWTAGSKGDVATPEDVMFVGGNSAAPIIAWRNSDKLSIQILGTKTKHDIALAPDVEFVDIQAPYLKESQARFLVHTASKSGNRAEVFSIDIKNAQIKKTHELPQLQGRGSFSTSCEGANVYFTRITDDEIQVLPSDSHEGVARWKIQLDGAVKPLHSVSEVIHKSGGEYAVRTAILTEDHDWIQIRNGERDWVRHEGLSGSVAAVWAEIPEEENLAKVLAGEADTNPFSAYVNRVLRHIDDLQYLPGYLASIPGRVIASIAGDEPTSSAGTLYADVFGFHKIIVLATRRGRFYGLDTGNKGAVLWTKNVLPQAAGESLSVKGFALTDDTGVVAMRGSRGESVLIRATDGHLDEDKPADSTTPRIASTAILDTETSAWILALGPDGNPADETLGGELADQTFIVRGEGESVKGIKIVADGKKTKKQDIWEIKATDGQRIVDVATLPAQDPIASIGRVLGDRQVQYKYLNPNTAVLASINDKTSTLSVKLIDTISGQVLAAETYDGVDASKAVSCTMSENWFACSFFGQYQLDDESGRAIQGYQVVVSDLYESETPNDRGPLGDDARFSSLAPVENPLAAGAAALPAVVSQSWIVSQPLTKLAVTQTRQGIASRSLVAYLPESHAVVALPRVLLDPRRPVGRDPTANEIEAEGLPRYMPAIEIDSRNILSHDWEILGVEGFTTSPAVVESTSLLVAYGIDVYGTRVVPSGLFDILGKGFNKLTLVSTVLALTGGVLFVAPMVRRSQINRRWEAFI
;
A
#
# COMPACT_ATOMS: atom_id res chain seq x y z
N MET A 1 13.58 49.45 30.36
CA MET A 1 14.09 48.06 30.34
C MET A 1 13.01 46.97 30.50
N ARG A 2 11.90 47.16 31.23
CA ARG A 2 10.84 46.12 31.37
C ARG A 2 9.96 45.86 30.14
N ARG A 3 9.82 46.81 29.20
CA ARG A 3 9.00 46.62 27.98
C ARG A 3 9.69 45.85 26.83
N GLN A 4 11.03 45.81 26.80
CA GLN A 4 11.75 45.06 25.75
C GLN A 4 11.82 43.54 26.03
N PHE A 5 11.73 43.13 27.30
CA PHE A 5 11.66 41.71 27.66
C PHE A 5 10.30 41.07 27.34
N GLN A 6 9.20 41.84 27.36
CA GLN A 6 7.88 41.31 26.99
C GLN A 6 7.73 41.08 25.48
N SER A 7 8.37 41.89 24.64
CA SER A 7 8.37 41.69 23.18
C SER A 7 9.24 40.50 22.74
N ALA A 8 10.33 40.21 23.47
CA ALA A 8 11.14 39.02 23.23
C ALA A 8 10.45 37.72 23.68
N LEU A 9 9.65 37.76 24.75
CA LEU A 9 8.87 36.61 25.20
C LEU A 9 7.70 36.27 24.25
N LEU A 10 7.09 37.27 23.60
CA LEU A 10 6.03 37.08 22.60
C LEU A 10 6.56 36.60 21.24
N LEU A 11 7.80 36.94 20.87
CA LEU A 11 8.49 36.38 19.69
C LEU A 11 9.10 34.99 19.93
N GLY A 12 9.32 34.61 21.20
CA GLY A 12 9.74 33.26 21.58
C GLY A 12 8.60 32.24 21.64
N LEU A 13 7.34 32.69 21.63
CA LEU A 13 6.14 31.83 21.68
C LEU A 13 5.57 31.48 20.29
N SER A 14 6.15 31.99 19.20
CA SER A 14 5.66 31.76 17.83
C SER A 14 6.44 30.70 17.04
N ALA A 15 7.27 29.86 17.69
CA ALA A 15 8.14 28.90 16.99
C ALA A 15 8.10 27.47 17.57
N LEU A 16 6.96 27.02 18.08
CA LEU A 16 6.71 25.62 18.40
C LEU A 16 5.39 25.16 17.75
N THR A 17 5.24 25.43 16.46
CA THR A 17 4.20 24.78 15.65
C THR A 17 4.76 23.47 15.14
N ALA A 18 4.40 22.37 15.81
CA ALA A 18 4.70 21.00 15.39
C ALA A 18 3.81 20.52 14.22
N ALA A 19 3.34 21.44 13.36
CA ALA A 19 2.52 21.12 12.20
C ALA A 19 3.36 21.31 10.93
N ILE A 20 3.22 20.39 9.98
CA ILE A 20 3.81 20.52 8.64
C ILE A 20 3.26 21.80 8.00
N PHE A 21 4.12 22.69 7.52
CA PHE A 21 3.63 23.84 6.77
C PHE A 21 3.13 23.40 5.39
N LYS A 22 2.11 24.07 4.85
CA LYS A 22 1.54 23.71 3.54
C LYS A 22 2.58 23.71 2.40
N ASP A 23 3.62 24.53 2.51
CA ASP A 23 4.75 24.61 1.58
C ASP A 23 5.82 23.54 1.81
N GLU A 24 5.72 22.72 2.85
CA GLU A 24 6.58 21.55 3.09
C GLU A 24 5.95 20.24 2.57
N VAL A 25 4.64 20.23 2.33
CA VAL A 25 3.92 19.09 1.73
C VAL A 25 4.45 18.80 0.32
N GLY A 26 4.79 17.54 0.06
CA GLY A 26 5.35 17.08 -1.20
C GLY A 26 6.84 17.38 -1.37
N HIS A 27 7.53 17.87 -0.33
CA HIS A 27 8.99 18.03 -0.31
C HIS A 27 9.71 16.89 0.43
N ILE A 28 9.16 16.48 1.58
CA ILE A 28 9.72 15.42 2.42
C ILE A 28 8.94 14.11 2.33
N ASP A 29 7.75 14.18 1.73
CA ASP A 29 6.80 13.09 1.61
C ASP A 29 6.28 12.96 0.18
N PHE A 30 5.73 11.79 -0.12
CA PHE A 30 5.04 11.51 -1.37
C PHE A 30 3.92 10.51 -1.15
N HIS A 31 2.91 10.56 -2.02
CA HIS A 31 1.75 9.68 -1.95
C HIS A 31 1.34 9.24 -3.35
N HIS A 32 1.33 7.92 -3.56
CA HIS A 32 0.63 7.30 -4.67
C HIS A 32 -0.79 6.98 -4.21
N SER A 33 -1.72 7.90 -4.51
CA SER A 33 -3.17 7.72 -4.32
C SER A 33 -3.71 6.79 -5.41
N LEU A 34 -3.78 5.48 -5.14
CA LEU A 34 -4.13 4.45 -6.13
C LEU A 34 -5.58 3.98 -5.98
N VAL A 35 -6.16 3.48 -7.06
CA VAL A 35 -7.45 2.79 -7.02
C VAL A 35 -7.26 1.29 -7.17
N GLY A 36 -6.21 0.84 -7.85
CA GLY A 36 -6.03 -0.56 -8.24
C GLY A 36 -6.30 -0.78 -9.71
N LEU A 37 -6.21 -2.03 -10.19
CA LEU A 37 -6.36 -2.29 -11.61
C LEU A 37 -7.82 -2.07 -12.02
N PRO A 38 -8.11 -1.13 -12.94
CA PRO A 38 -9.46 -0.86 -13.40
C PRO A 38 -10.10 -2.11 -14.00
N GLN A 39 -11.26 -2.52 -13.48
CA GLN A 39 -12.02 -3.61 -14.08
C GLN A 39 -12.69 -3.13 -15.37
N ARG A 40 -12.66 -3.98 -16.39
CA ARG A 40 -13.09 -3.63 -17.74
C ARG A 40 -14.57 -3.23 -17.80
N GLU A 41 -15.43 -4.05 -17.23
CA GLU A 41 -16.89 -3.90 -17.18
C GLU A 41 -17.36 -2.81 -16.21
N ALA A 42 -16.46 -2.31 -15.38
CA ALA A 42 -16.74 -1.34 -14.33
C ALA A 42 -15.91 -0.05 -14.50
N THR A 43 -15.42 0.24 -15.71
CA THR A 43 -14.68 1.46 -16.03
C THR A 43 -15.35 2.23 -17.15
N PHE A 44 -15.66 3.51 -16.94
CA PHE A 44 -16.34 4.33 -17.93
C PHE A 44 -16.19 5.83 -17.69
N TYR A 45 -16.38 6.63 -18.74
CA TYR A 45 -16.59 8.07 -18.59
C TYR A 45 -18.04 8.34 -18.27
N HIS A 46 -18.29 9.14 -17.24
CA HIS A 46 -19.64 9.57 -16.88
C HIS A 46 -19.68 11.06 -16.54
N ARG A 47 -20.81 11.70 -16.80
CA ARG A 47 -21.01 13.13 -16.56
C ARG A 47 -21.66 13.30 -15.18
N PRO A 48 -20.91 13.74 -14.15
CA PRO A 48 -21.45 13.85 -12.79
C PRO A 48 -22.48 14.96 -12.63
N LYS A 49 -22.61 15.87 -13.60
CA LYS A 49 -23.47 17.04 -13.52
C LYS A 49 -24.29 17.20 -14.77
N VAL A 50 -25.62 17.22 -14.60
CA VAL A 50 -26.57 17.33 -15.70
C VAL A 50 -26.37 18.66 -16.45
N GLY A 51 -26.44 18.61 -17.78
CA GLY A 51 -26.30 19.77 -18.65
C GLY A 51 -24.85 20.26 -18.87
N THR A 52 -23.85 19.61 -18.27
CA THR A 52 -22.43 19.89 -18.55
C THR A 52 -21.83 18.84 -19.49
N LYS A 53 -20.82 19.24 -20.26
CA LYS A 53 -20.01 18.30 -21.08
C LYS A 53 -18.81 17.74 -20.33
N ALA A 54 -18.60 18.15 -19.09
CA ALA A 54 -17.49 17.68 -18.26
C ALA A 54 -17.86 16.33 -17.64
N SER A 55 -16.86 15.47 -17.56
CA SER A 55 -17.03 14.07 -17.19
C SER A 55 -15.81 13.62 -16.42
N LEU A 56 -16.02 12.69 -15.50
CA LEU A 56 -14.96 12.01 -14.78
C LEU A 56 -14.80 10.60 -15.32
N LEU A 57 -13.63 10.03 -15.09
CA LEU A 57 -13.33 8.64 -15.39
C LEU A 57 -13.57 7.82 -14.12
N TYR A 58 -14.61 6.98 -14.14
CA TYR A 58 -14.98 6.15 -13.00
C TYR A 58 -14.42 4.76 -13.18
N THR A 59 -14.05 4.14 -12.08
CA THR A 59 -13.66 2.73 -12.08
C THR A 59 -14.02 2.07 -10.75
N LEU A 60 -14.28 0.76 -10.81
CA LEU A 60 -14.14 -0.14 -9.69
C LEU A 60 -12.94 -1.05 -9.97
N SER A 61 -12.02 -1.12 -9.02
CA SER A 61 -10.79 -1.90 -9.20
C SER A 61 -10.94 -3.35 -8.76
N ASP A 62 -9.95 -4.15 -9.14
CA ASP A 62 -9.74 -5.52 -8.65
C ASP A 62 -9.56 -5.62 -7.12
N LEU A 63 -9.25 -4.51 -6.45
CA LEU A 63 -9.13 -4.43 -4.99
C LEU A 63 -10.41 -3.96 -4.28
N GLY A 64 -11.52 -3.78 -5.02
CA GLY A 64 -12.78 -3.32 -4.44
C GLY A 64 -12.77 -1.83 -4.08
N VAL A 65 -11.93 -1.02 -4.74
CA VAL A 65 -11.94 0.44 -4.59
C VAL A 65 -12.74 1.04 -5.74
N VAL A 66 -13.83 1.73 -5.41
CA VAL A 66 -14.55 2.57 -6.37
C VAL A 66 -13.97 3.97 -6.34
N GLY A 67 -13.78 4.60 -7.49
CA GLY A 67 -13.29 5.97 -7.53
C GLY A 67 -13.59 6.70 -8.83
N ALA A 68 -13.45 8.02 -8.75
CA ALA A 68 -13.55 8.93 -9.88
C ALA A 68 -12.21 9.67 -10.06
N ILE A 69 -11.68 9.64 -11.26
CA ILE A 69 -10.41 10.28 -11.65
C ILE A 69 -10.71 11.45 -12.57
N ASN A 70 -9.98 12.56 -12.39
CA ASN A 70 -10.00 13.67 -13.31
C ASN A 70 -9.29 13.28 -14.62
N PRO A 71 -9.98 13.23 -15.77
CA PRO A 71 -9.36 12.80 -17.02
C PRO A 71 -8.24 13.72 -17.50
N THR A 72 -8.19 14.98 -17.07
CA THR A 72 -7.15 15.93 -17.50
C THR A 72 -5.87 15.82 -16.66
N THR A 73 -5.99 15.67 -15.33
CA THR A 73 -4.83 15.68 -14.43
C THR A 73 -4.40 14.29 -13.96
N GLY A 74 -5.28 13.30 -14.05
CA GLY A 74 -5.07 11.98 -13.45
C GLY A 74 -5.19 11.97 -11.93
N GLU A 75 -5.57 13.09 -11.32
CA GLU A 75 -5.78 13.17 -9.88
C GLU A 75 -7.08 12.47 -9.47
N THR A 76 -7.07 11.86 -8.30
CA THR A 76 -8.25 11.25 -7.70
C THR A 76 -9.20 12.35 -7.22
N ALA A 77 -10.42 12.38 -7.78
CA ALA A 77 -11.46 13.31 -7.34
C ALA A 77 -12.10 12.82 -6.03
N TRP A 78 -12.38 11.53 -5.95
CA TRP A 78 -12.80 10.82 -4.73
C TRP A 78 -12.63 9.31 -4.95
N ARG A 79 -12.56 8.55 -3.86
CA ARG A 79 -12.51 7.07 -3.87
C ARG A 79 -12.99 6.50 -2.54
N HIS A 80 -13.50 5.28 -2.57
CA HIS A 80 -13.95 4.53 -1.40
C HIS A 80 -13.56 3.07 -1.54
N GLN A 81 -13.08 2.47 -0.45
CA GLN A 81 -12.92 1.04 -0.34
C GLN A 81 -14.26 0.43 0.05
N LEU A 82 -14.82 -0.44 -0.80
CA LEU A 82 -16.16 -1.01 -0.61
C LEU A 82 -16.15 -2.20 0.37
N ALA A 83 -15.04 -2.93 0.44
CA ALA A 83 -14.86 -4.08 1.32
C ALA A 83 -13.56 -3.95 2.11
N ASP A 84 -13.62 -4.22 3.42
CA ASP A 84 -12.45 -4.17 4.31
C ASP A 84 -11.42 -5.26 3.96
N ASP A 85 -11.89 -6.41 3.49
CA ASP A 85 -11.05 -7.52 3.01
C ASP A 85 -10.81 -7.44 1.50
N LEU A 86 -9.53 -7.40 1.13
CA LEU A 86 -9.09 -7.35 -0.27
C LEU A 86 -9.23 -8.70 -1.01
N ALA A 87 -9.76 -9.72 -0.35
CA ALA A 87 -10.11 -11.04 -0.92
C ALA A 87 -11.62 -11.17 -1.21
N GLY A 88 -12.35 -10.06 -1.25
CA GLY A 88 -13.80 -10.01 -1.30
C GLY A 88 -14.44 -10.42 -2.63
N SER A 89 -15.74 -10.70 -2.56
CA SER A 89 -16.66 -10.96 -3.68
C SER A 89 -16.50 -9.96 -4.82
N ALA A 90 -16.77 -10.38 -6.06
CA ALA A 90 -16.80 -9.48 -7.21
C ALA A 90 -17.71 -8.27 -6.93
N GLY A 91 -17.20 -7.08 -7.25
CA GLY A 91 -17.96 -5.85 -7.15
C GLY A 91 -18.44 -5.41 -8.52
N HIS A 92 -19.49 -4.60 -8.55
CA HIS A 92 -20.11 -4.10 -9.77
C HIS A 92 -20.32 -2.59 -9.68
N LEU A 93 -20.16 -1.89 -10.81
CA LEU A 93 -20.37 -0.45 -10.91
C LEU A 93 -21.18 -0.12 -12.17
N ARG A 94 -22.20 0.73 -12.02
CA ARG A 94 -22.98 1.29 -13.12
C ARG A 94 -23.28 2.76 -12.91
N ALA A 95 -23.37 3.50 -14.01
CA ALA A 95 -23.83 4.87 -14.03
C ALA A 95 -25.11 5.00 -14.88
N PRO A 96 -26.17 5.63 -14.36
CA PRO A 96 -27.29 6.07 -15.18
C PRO A 96 -26.87 7.20 -16.11
N ALA A 97 -27.26 7.13 -17.38
CA ALA A 97 -27.16 8.28 -18.27
C ALA A 97 -28.01 9.46 -17.72
N ASP A 98 -27.46 10.67 -17.84
CA ASP A 98 -28.09 11.94 -17.44
C ASP A 98 -28.48 12.07 -15.95
N GLU A 99 -27.81 11.33 -15.08
CA GLU A 99 -28.00 11.38 -13.62
C GLU A 99 -26.69 11.72 -12.89
N GLU A 100 -26.81 12.31 -11.70
CA GLU A 100 -25.65 12.78 -10.91
C GLU A 100 -25.12 11.73 -9.92
N TRP A 101 -25.56 10.48 -10.04
CA TRP A 101 -25.15 9.39 -9.13
C TRP A 101 -24.60 8.18 -9.89
N VAL A 102 -23.84 7.34 -9.19
CA VAL A 102 -23.37 6.03 -9.65
C VAL A 102 -23.71 4.98 -8.61
N ALA A 103 -24.00 3.75 -9.01
CA ALA A 103 -24.37 2.67 -8.09
C ALA A 103 -23.34 1.54 -8.10
N THR A 104 -23.05 1.05 -6.89
CA THR A 104 -22.19 -0.11 -6.66
C THR A 104 -22.95 -1.23 -5.97
N ALA A 105 -22.55 -2.47 -6.23
CA ALA A 105 -22.98 -3.62 -5.47
C ALA A 105 -21.78 -4.56 -5.25
N GLN A 106 -21.55 -4.97 -4.01
CA GLN A 106 -20.50 -5.93 -3.66
C GLN A 106 -20.92 -6.69 -2.40
N GLY A 107 -20.85 -8.02 -2.46
CA GLY A 107 -21.31 -8.88 -1.36
C GLY A 107 -22.77 -8.55 -1.00
N PRO A 108 -23.10 -8.31 0.27
CA PRO A 108 -24.46 -7.99 0.69
C PRO A 108 -24.85 -6.51 0.45
N ARG A 109 -23.88 -5.63 0.16
CA ARG A 109 -24.09 -4.17 0.15
C ARG A 109 -24.39 -3.63 -1.24
N VAL A 110 -25.33 -2.70 -1.29
CA VAL A 110 -25.68 -1.89 -2.47
C VAL A 110 -25.68 -0.43 -2.08
N GLN A 111 -24.98 0.40 -2.84
CA GLN A 111 -24.79 1.81 -2.51
C GLN A 111 -24.98 2.66 -3.77
N ALA A 112 -25.46 3.88 -3.57
CA ALA A 112 -25.39 4.93 -4.58
C ALA A 112 -24.52 6.07 -4.07
N TRP A 113 -23.72 6.63 -4.96
CA TRP A 113 -22.75 7.68 -4.68
C TRP A 113 -23.06 8.88 -5.55
N ASN A 114 -22.95 10.08 -5.00
CA ASN A 114 -22.97 11.30 -5.80
C ASN A 114 -21.72 11.30 -6.70
N GLY A 115 -21.90 11.31 -8.01
CA GLY A 115 -20.82 11.17 -8.98
C GLY A 115 -19.76 12.28 -8.89
N LEU A 116 -20.14 13.49 -8.50
CA LEU A 116 -19.19 14.61 -8.36
C LEU A 116 -18.37 14.53 -7.07
N THR A 117 -19.04 14.26 -5.95
CA THR A 117 -18.46 14.44 -4.61
C THR A 117 -18.05 13.15 -3.92
N GLY A 118 -18.47 12.00 -4.45
CA GLY A 118 -18.28 10.70 -3.82
C GLY A 118 -19.08 10.51 -2.54
N ARG A 119 -19.98 11.43 -2.18
CA ARG A 119 -20.82 11.25 -0.98
C ARG A 119 -21.82 10.13 -1.19
N ASN A 120 -21.96 9.25 -0.20
CA ASN A 120 -23.02 8.25 -0.20
C ASN A 120 -24.40 8.94 -0.22
N VAL A 121 -25.24 8.56 -1.18
CA VAL A 121 -26.62 9.04 -1.33
C VAL A 121 -27.56 8.16 -0.51
N TRP A 122 -27.39 6.85 -0.63
CA TRP A 122 -28.06 5.84 0.17
C TRP A 122 -27.24 4.55 0.17
N GLU A 123 -27.50 3.73 1.18
CA GLU A 123 -26.94 2.39 1.34
C GLU A 123 -28.06 1.43 1.75
N ALA A 124 -28.02 0.22 1.20
CA ALA A 124 -28.87 -0.88 1.57
C ALA A 124 -28.06 -2.17 1.66
N GLU A 125 -28.32 -2.97 2.69
CA GLU A 125 -27.70 -4.27 2.89
C GLU A 125 -28.76 -5.36 2.80
N PHE A 126 -28.47 -6.42 2.05
CA PHE A 126 -29.36 -7.54 1.81
C PHE A 126 -28.67 -8.87 2.12
N LYS A 127 -29.46 -9.94 2.23
CA LYS A 127 -28.90 -11.28 2.35
C LYS A 127 -28.26 -11.71 1.03
N GLY A 128 -27.21 -12.52 1.11
CA GLY A 128 -26.59 -13.16 -0.04
C GLY A 128 -25.48 -12.32 -0.67
N GLU A 129 -25.03 -12.75 -1.83
CA GLU A 129 -24.00 -12.05 -2.59
C GLU A 129 -24.60 -11.40 -3.83
N ALA A 130 -24.33 -10.12 -4.03
CA ALA A 130 -24.60 -9.42 -5.27
C ALA A 130 -23.79 -10.09 -6.41
N ARG A 131 -24.48 -10.38 -7.50
CA ARG A 131 -23.92 -10.98 -8.72
C ARG A 131 -23.82 -10.01 -9.88
N ASP A 132 -24.67 -8.98 -9.88
CA ASP A 132 -24.62 -7.89 -10.85
C ASP A 132 -25.49 -6.71 -10.42
N VAL A 133 -25.21 -5.53 -10.97
CA VAL A 133 -26.03 -4.33 -10.86
C VAL A 133 -26.28 -3.74 -12.24
N GLU A 134 -27.50 -3.26 -12.47
CA GLU A 134 -27.87 -2.60 -13.72
C GLU A 134 -28.84 -1.44 -13.47
N VAL A 135 -28.92 -0.51 -14.42
CA VAL A 135 -29.82 0.64 -14.33
C VAL A 135 -30.94 0.49 -15.35
N ILE A 136 -32.19 0.61 -14.86
CA ILE A 136 -33.38 0.69 -15.72
C ILE A 136 -33.95 2.09 -15.74
N GLU A 137 -34.68 2.40 -16.80
CA GLU A 137 -35.55 3.57 -16.84
C GLU A 137 -37.00 3.12 -16.87
N VAL A 138 -37.79 3.70 -15.99
CA VAL A 138 -39.20 3.37 -15.84
C VAL A 138 -39.98 4.14 -16.89
N THR A 139 -40.62 3.44 -17.83
CA THR A 139 -41.35 4.03 -18.96
C THR A 139 -42.36 5.11 -18.55
N ASP A 140 -43.04 4.92 -17.42
CA ASP A 140 -44.15 5.81 -17.01
C ASP A 140 -43.67 7.11 -16.36
N THR A 141 -42.45 7.13 -15.82
CA THR A 141 -41.93 8.27 -15.04
C THR A 141 -40.61 8.82 -15.57
N SER A 142 -40.00 8.15 -16.54
CA SER A 142 -38.62 8.37 -17.01
C SER A 142 -37.56 8.34 -15.91
N ARG A 143 -37.92 7.88 -14.70
CA ARG A 143 -37.00 7.77 -13.56
C ARG A 143 -36.01 6.63 -13.80
N LYS A 144 -34.75 6.83 -13.42
CA LYS A 144 -33.75 5.78 -13.40
C LYS A 144 -33.74 5.07 -12.05
N ASP A 145 -33.86 3.74 -12.07
CA ASP A 145 -33.86 2.89 -10.89
C ASP A 145 -32.73 1.85 -10.97
N VAL A 146 -32.27 1.38 -9.81
CA VAL A 146 -31.21 0.37 -9.72
C VAL A 146 -31.84 -1.01 -9.64
N VAL A 147 -31.34 -1.95 -10.43
CA VAL A 147 -31.71 -3.36 -10.36
C VAL A 147 -30.49 -4.15 -9.92
N VAL A 148 -30.65 -5.00 -8.91
CA VAL A 148 -29.55 -5.79 -8.35
C VAL A 148 -29.93 -7.27 -8.34
N LEU A 149 -29.05 -8.10 -8.87
CA LEU A 149 -29.16 -9.54 -8.86
C LEU A 149 -28.36 -10.11 -7.68
N PHE A 150 -28.98 -10.98 -6.89
CA PHE A 150 -28.39 -11.63 -5.73
C PHE A 150 -28.49 -13.16 -5.82
N ASP A 151 -27.49 -13.82 -5.23
CA ASP A 151 -27.51 -15.22 -4.87
C ASP A 151 -27.68 -15.37 -3.36
N GLU A 152 -28.87 -15.79 -2.92
CA GLU A 152 -29.21 -16.01 -1.51
C GLU A 152 -29.26 -17.51 -1.20
N ASP A 153 -28.08 -18.13 -1.10
CA ASP A 153 -27.91 -19.55 -0.79
C ASP A 153 -28.66 -20.46 -1.81
N GLY A 154 -28.45 -20.22 -3.11
CA GLY A 154 -29.15 -20.96 -4.16
C GLY A 154 -30.59 -20.47 -4.41
N THR A 155 -30.93 -19.27 -3.95
CA THR A 155 -32.13 -18.57 -4.38
C THR A 155 -31.72 -17.36 -5.20
N THR A 156 -32.15 -17.31 -6.46
CA THR A 156 -31.97 -16.13 -7.31
C THR A 156 -32.94 -15.06 -6.87
N VAL A 157 -32.42 -13.91 -6.45
CA VAL A 157 -33.23 -12.77 -6.01
C VAL A 157 -32.90 -11.55 -6.86
N LEU A 158 -33.90 -10.96 -7.50
CA LEU A 158 -33.77 -9.72 -8.25
C LEU A 158 -34.54 -8.62 -7.53
N ARG A 159 -33.86 -7.52 -7.20
CA ARG A 159 -34.46 -6.37 -6.51
C ARG A 159 -34.42 -5.14 -7.40
N ARG A 160 -35.53 -4.42 -7.48
CA ARG A 160 -35.58 -3.09 -8.07
C ARG A 160 -35.66 -2.05 -6.95
N LEU A 161 -34.63 -1.20 -6.86
CA LEU A 161 -34.45 -0.17 -5.86
C LEU A 161 -34.66 1.21 -6.47
N HIS A 162 -35.29 2.11 -5.72
CA HIS A 162 -35.51 3.47 -6.16
C HIS A 162 -34.17 4.19 -6.32
N GLY A 163 -33.86 4.72 -7.51
CA GLY A 163 -32.51 5.22 -7.82
C GLY A 163 -31.99 6.30 -6.87
N GLY A 164 -32.85 7.21 -6.41
CA GLY A 164 -32.45 8.27 -5.46
C GLY A 164 -32.67 7.97 -3.97
N LEU A 165 -33.35 6.87 -3.61
CA LEU A 165 -33.76 6.60 -2.21
C LEU A 165 -33.29 5.23 -1.68
N GLY A 166 -32.90 4.30 -2.55
CA GLY A 166 -32.51 2.94 -2.16
C GLY A 166 -33.67 2.05 -1.70
N THR A 167 -34.90 2.57 -1.63
CA THR A 167 -36.07 1.78 -1.18
C THR A 167 -36.43 0.69 -2.18
N VAL A 168 -36.67 -0.53 -1.69
CA VAL A 168 -37.15 -1.65 -2.50
C VAL A 168 -38.55 -1.35 -3.02
N MET A 169 -38.73 -1.38 -4.34
CA MET A 169 -40.05 -1.23 -4.98
C MET A 169 -40.73 -2.57 -5.18
N TRP A 170 -39.98 -3.58 -5.61
CA TRP A 170 -40.42 -4.95 -5.69
C TRP A 170 -39.22 -5.90 -5.65
N GLU A 171 -39.50 -7.16 -5.38
CA GLU A 171 -38.53 -8.24 -5.35
C GLU A 171 -39.08 -9.45 -6.10
N PHE A 172 -38.26 -10.03 -6.95
CA PHE A 172 -38.49 -11.33 -7.58
C PHE A 172 -37.62 -12.37 -6.91
N ARG A 173 -38.19 -13.52 -6.57
CA ARG A 173 -37.47 -14.66 -5.99
C ARG A 173 -37.77 -15.92 -6.77
N GLU A 174 -36.71 -16.66 -7.11
CA GLU A 174 -36.81 -17.98 -7.69
C GLU A 174 -35.84 -18.92 -6.98
N THR A 175 -36.38 -19.94 -6.29
CA THR A 175 -35.56 -21.02 -5.76
C THR A 175 -35.31 -22.01 -6.89
N SER A 176 -34.08 -22.03 -7.39
CA SER A 176 -33.60 -22.98 -8.40
C SER A 176 -32.21 -23.47 -8.02
N LYS A 177 -31.67 -24.46 -8.73
CA LYS A 177 -30.25 -24.82 -8.61
C LYS A 177 -29.40 -24.09 -9.64
N ASP A 178 -29.94 -23.01 -10.21
CA ASP A 178 -29.26 -22.25 -11.25
C ASP A 178 -28.27 -21.29 -10.60
N VAL A 179 -27.15 -21.03 -11.28
CA VAL A 179 -26.17 -20.03 -10.82
C VAL A 179 -26.53 -18.69 -11.45
N PRO A 180 -27.03 -17.69 -10.71
CA PRO A 180 -27.27 -16.36 -11.26
C PRO A 180 -25.95 -15.71 -11.68
N LEU A 181 -25.91 -15.17 -12.91
CA LEU A 181 -24.71 -14.55 -13.47
C LEU A 181 -24.83 -13.03 -13.55
N GLN A 182 -25.70 -12.55 -14.44
CA GLN A 182 -25.79 -11.13 -14.80
C GLN A 182 -27.23 -10.73 -15.11
N VAL A 183 -27.50 -9.43 -15.08
CA VAL A 183 -28.78 -8.86 -15.45
C VAL A 183 -28.60 -7.90 -16.64
N SER A 184 -29.52 -7.94 -17.59
CA SER A 184 -29.55 -7.02 -18.72
C SER A 184 -30.97 -6.54 -18.98
N THR A 185 -31.12 -5.45 -19.71
CA THR A 185 -32.40 -4.74 -19.81
C THR A 185 -32.62 -4.22 -21.22
N ASP A 186 -33.88 -4.20 -21.64
CA ASP A 186 -34.34 -3.43 -22.80
C ASP A 186 -35.47 -2.47 -22.38
N ILE A 187 -36.18 -1.89 -23.36
CA ILE A 187 -37.26 -0.94 -23.10
C ILE A 187 -38.47 -1.61 -22.41
N ALA A 188 -38.66 -2.92 -22.58
CA ALA A 188 -39.86 -3.65 -22.20
C ALA A 188 -39.65 -4.70 -21.10
N SER A 189 -38.42 -5.15 -20.86
CA SER A 189 -38.14 -6.33 -20.04
C SER A 189 -36.78 -6.26 -19.34
N ILE A 190 -36.71 -6.86 -18.15
CA ILE A 190 -35.47 -7.16 -17.45
C ILE A 190 -35.16 -8.64 -17.67
N TYR A 191 -33.95 -8.95 -18.11
CA TYR A 191 -33.48 -10.30 -18.37
C TYR A 191 -32.52 -10.74 -17.28
N ILE A 192 -32.89 -11.76 -16.52
CA ILE A 192 -31.99 -12.46 -15.60
C ILE A 192 -31.30 -13.56 -16.39
N VAL A 193 -29.98 -13.55 -16.42
CA VAL A 193 -29.15 -14.61 -16.99
C VAL A 193 -28.64 -15.51 -15.87
N SER A 194 -28.84 -16.81 -16.02
CA SER A 194 -28.37 -17.82 -15.07
C SER A 194 -27.84 -19.05 -15.79
N LEU A 195 -26.94 -19.80 -15.15
CA LEU A 195 -26.48 -21.09 -15.64
C LEU A 195 -27.36 -22.20 -15.09
N HIS A 196 -28.00 -22.95 -15.98
CA HIS A 196 -28.80 -24.11 -15.65
C HIS A 196 -28.06 -25.39 -16.01
N GLY A 197 -27.84 -26.28 -15.04
CA GLY A 197 -27.16 -27.55 -15.29
C GLY A 197 -26.48 -28.14 -14.06
N SER A 198 -25.39 -28.85 -14.31
CA SER A 198 -24.50 -29.36 -13.27
C SER A 198 -23.14 -28.67 -13.38
N PRO A 199 -22.31 -28.68 -12.32
CA PRO A 199 -20.92 -28.23 -12.41
C PRO A 199 -20.23 -28.82 -13.65
N SER A 200 -19.50 -27.98 -14.39
CA SER A 200 -18.82 -28.26 -15.66
C SER A 200 -19.70 -28.61 -16.88
N SER A 201 -21.03 -28.54 -16.77
CA SER A 201 -21.94 -28.76 -17.90
C SER A 201 -23.22 -27.94 -17.75
N TYR A 202 -23.14 -26.67 -18.19
CA TYR A 202 -24.23 -25.71 -18.11
C TYR A 202 -24.87 -25.45 -19.47
N SER A 203 -26.09 -24.92 -19.39
CA SER A 203 -26.82 -24.26 -20.46
C SER A 203 -27.21 -22.87 -19.97
N VAL A 204 -27.35 -21.91 -20.87
CA VAL A 204 -27.71 -20.53 -20.51
C VAL A 204 -29.22 -20.45 -20.34
N LYS A 205 -29.71 -20.12 -19.15
CA LYS A 205 -31.12 -19.82 -18.89
C LYS A 205 -31.32 -18.32 -18.86
N THR A 206 -32.35 -17.84 -19.56
CA THR A 206 -32.78 -16.45 -19.52
C THR A 206 -34.21 -16.39 -19.01
N THR A 207 -34.44 -15.54 -18.01
CA THR A 207 -35.76 -15.28 -17.44
C THR A 207 -36.12 -13.82 -17.69
N SER A 208 -37.23 -13.56 -18.37
CA SER A 208 -37.75 -12.21 -18.59
C SER A 208 -38.70 -11.81 -17.48
N ILE A 209 -38.48 -10.62 -16.91
CA ILE A 209 -39.23 -10.02 -15.83
C ILE A 209 -39.83 -8.70 -16.31
N ASP A 210 -41.10 -8.47 -15.95
CA ASP A 210 -41.79 -7.21 -16.21
C ASP A 210 -41.20 -6.11 -15.30
N PRO A 211 -40.67 -5.00 -15.85
CA PRO A 211 -40.01 -3.97 -15.05
C PRO A 211 -40.93 -3.30 -14.02
N SER A 212 -42.24 -3.23 -14.30
CA SER A 212 -43.21 -2.51 -13.49
C SER A 212 -43.72 -3.33 -12.30
N THR A 213 -43.99 -4.61 -12.52
CA THR A 213 -44.63 -5.52 -11.54
C THR A 213 -43.66 -6.48 -10.87
N GLY A 214 -42.47 -6.72 -11.46
CA GLY A 214 -41.53 -7.73 -10.98
C GLY A 214 -41.97 -9.17 -11.24
N GLN A 215 -43.03 -9.38 -12.02
CA GLN A 215 -43.51 -10.72 -12.36
C GLN A 215 -42.75 -11.32 -13.54
N ARG A 216 -42.54 -12.64 -13.50
CA ARG A 216 -41.96 -13.38 -14.63
C ARG A 216 -42.91 -13.39 -15.82
N VAL A 217 -42.42 -12.89 -16.95
CA VAL A 217 -43.14 -12.85 -18.23
C VAL A 217 -42.93 -14.17 -18.98
N ASP A 218 -41.67 -14.56 -19.17
CA ASP A 218 -41.30 -15.79 -19.88
C ASP A 218 -39.93 -16.31 -19.41
N GLN A 219 -39.59 -17.54 -19.78
CA GLN A 219 -38.29 -18.15 -19.56
C GLN A 219 -37.92 -19.08 -20.70
N TRP A 220 -36.64 -19.13 -21.04
CA TRP A 220 -36.12 -20.08 -22.01
C TRP A 220 -34.67 -20.44 -21.70
N THR A 221 -34.22 -21.53 -22.30
CA THR A 221 -32.85 -22.01 -22.19
C THR A 221 -32.23 -22.03 -23.59
N ALA A 222 -31.01 -21.52 -23.69
CA ALA A 222 -30.22 -21.50 -24.89
C ALA A 222 -28.98 -22.38 -24.74
N GLY A 223 -28.64 -23.04 -25.85
CA GLY A 223 -27.56 -24.01 -25.90
C GLY A 223 -27.94 -25.40 -25.39
N SER A 224 -27.07 -26.36 -25.68
CA SER A 224 -27.11 -27.71 -25.12
C SER A 224 -26.43 -27.75 -23.75
N LYS A 225 -26.74 -28.76 -22.92
CA LYS A 225 -25.97 -29.03 -21.70
C LYS A 225 -24.51 -29.30 -22.09
N GLY A 226 -23.58 -28.51 -21.57
CA GLY A 226 -22.16 -28.58 -21.90
C GLY A 226 -21.69 -27.54 -22.92
N ASP A 227 -22.56 -26.62 -23.37
CA ASP A 227 -22.15 -25.47 -24.18
C ASP A 227 -21.33 -24.44 -23.37
N VAL A 228 -21.51 -24.43 -22.04
CA VAL A 228 -20.82 -23.58 -21.06
C VAL A 228 -20.25 -24.47 -19.96
N ALA A 229 -18.96 -24.37 -19.65
CA ALA A 229 -18.31 -25.15 -18.59
C ALA A 229 -18.21 -24.35 -17.29
N THR A 230 -17.85 -23.06 -17.37
CA THR A 230 -17.69 -22.15 -16.23
C THR A 230 -18.45 -20.83 -16.45
N PRO A 231 -18.75 -20.07 -15.38
CA PRO A 231 -19.25 -18.70 -15.49
C PRO A 231 -18.44 -17.80 -16.42
N GLU A 232 -17.11 -17.98 -16.44
CA GLU A 232 -16.17 -17.18 -17.23
C GLU A 232 -16.30 -17.39 -18.74
N ASP A 233 -16.86 -18.52 -19.18
CA ASP A 233 -17.15 -18.77 -20.60
C ASP A 233 -18.24 -17.81 -21.12
N VAL A 234 -19.09 -17.26 -20.24
CA VAL A 234 -20.03 -16.20 -20.58
C VAL A 234 -19.28 -14.87 -20.60
N MET A 235 -18.89 -14.46 -21.81
CA MET A 235 -17.97 -13.35 -22.02
C MET A 235 -18.63 -11.98 -21.97
N PHE A 236 -19.94 -11.93 -22.27
CA PHE A 236 -20.67 -10.68 -22.39
C PHE A 236 -22.16 -10.93 -22.17
N VAL A 237 -22.75 -10.14 -21.27
CA VAL A 237 -24.21 -9.95 -21.16
C VAL A 237 -24.43 -8.46 -21.12
N GLY A 238 -25.09 -7.89 -22.13
CA GLY A 238 -25.35 -6.46 -22.05
C GLY A 238 -25.66 -5.72 -23.34
N GLY A 239 -25.49 -4.41 -23.17
CA GLY A 239 -25.89 -3.31 -24.03
C GLY A 239 -27.32 -2.89 -23.72
N ASN A 240 -27.51 -1.87 -22.87
CA ASN A 240 -28.79 -1.17 -22.61
C ASN A 240 -29.23 -0.43 -23.90
N SER A 241 -29.46 -1.24 -24.92
CA SER A 241 -29.60 -0.93 -26.32
C SER A 241 -30.94 -1.49 -26.79
N ALA A 242 -31.35 -1.14 -28.00
CA ALA A 242 -32.59 -1.65 -28.56
C ALA A 242 -32.64 -3.19 -28.74
N ALA A 243 -31.51 -3.91 -28.64
CA ALA A 243 -31.45 -5.36 -28.71
C ALA A 243 -30.25 -5.92 -27.91
N PRO A 244 -30.40 -6.11 -26.60
CA PRO A 244 -29.32 -6.62 -25.75
C PRO A 244 -28.94 -8.06 -26.16
N ILE A 245 -27.67 -8.40 -26.02
CA ILE A 245 -27.15 -9.73 -26.39
C ILE A 245 -26.46 -10.41 -25.22
N ILE A 246 -26.44 -11.73 -25.27
CA ILE A 246 -25.54 -12.57 -24.48
C ILE A 246 -24.62 -13.33 -25.44
N ALA A 247 -23.37 -13.47 -25.06
CA ALA A 247 -22.40 -14.26 -25.79
C ALA A 247 -21.57 -15.14 -24.85
N TRP A 248 -21.34 -16.37 -25.27
CA TRP A 248 -20.50 -17.32 -24.56
C TRP A 248 -19.61 -18.09 -25.52
N ARG A 249 -18.41 -18.43 -25.05
CA ARG A 249 -17.39 -19.09 -25.84
C ARG A 249 -17.37 -20.59 -25.55
N ASN A 250 -17.17 -21.36 -26.61
CA ASN A 250 -16.73 -22.75 -26.57
C ASN A 250 -15.34 -22.82 -27.22
N SER A 251 -14.68 -23.97 -27.12
CA SER A 251 -13.34 -24.24 -27.64
C SER A 251 -13.13 -23.85 -29.11
N ASP A 252 -14.14 -24.00 -29.97
CA ASP A 252 -14.06 -23.77 -31.41
C ASP A 252 -15.03 -22.69 -31.96
N LYS A 253 -15.88 -22.11 -31.11
CA LYS A 253 -16.92 -21.17 -31.55
C LYS A 253 -17.35 -20.17 -30.48
N LEU A 254 -17.83 -19.02 -30.91
CA LEU A 254 -18.51 -18.01 -30.10
C LEU A 254 -20.01 -18.09 -30.40
N SER A 255 -20.82 -18.43 -29.40
CA SER A 255 -22.28 -18.46 -29.53
C SER A 255 -22.86 -17.14 -29.05
N ILE A 256 -23.73 -16.54 -29.83
CA ILE A 256 -24.39 -15.26 -29.52
C ILE A 256 -25.90 -15.44 -29.61
N GLN A 257 -26.62 -14.85 -28.66
CA GLN A 257 -28.07 -14.82 -28.65
C GLN A 257 -28.57 -13.42 -28.34
N ILE A 258 -29.60 -13.00 -29.07
CA ILE A 258 -30.35 -11.78 -28.75
C ILE A 258 -31.28 -12.11 -27.58
N LEU A 259 -31.15 -11.38 -26.47
CA LEU A 259 -32.02 -11.56 -25.32
C LEU A 259 -33.47 -11.24 -25.73
N GLY A 260 -34.41 -12.08 -25.28
CA GLY A 260 -35.80 -12.09 -25.75
C GLY A 260 -36.09 -13.08 -26.89
N THR A 261 -35.07 -13.76 -27.43
CA THR A 261 -35.24 -14.71 -28.55
C THR A 261 -34.76 -16.12 -28.17
N LYS A 262 -35.23 -17.15 -28.88
CA LYS A 262 -34.82 -18.57 -28.66
C LYS A 262 -33.69 -19.02 -29.59
N THR A 263 -33.33 -18.20 -30.57
CA THR A 263 -32.37 -18.54 -31.62
C THR A 263 -30.96 -18.13 -31.21
N LYS A 264 -30.01 -19.07 -31.29
CA LYS A 264 -28.58 -18.78 -31.16
C LYS A 264 -27.92 -18.65 -32.54
N HIS A 265 -26.86 -17.86 -32.59
CA HIS A 265 -26.01 -17.64 -33.75
C HIS A 265 -24.57 -18.03 -33.39
N ASP A 266 -24.00 -18.98 -34.13
CA ASP A 266 -22.65 -19.49 -33.85
C ASP A 266 -21.65 -18.86 -34.83
N ILE A 267 -20.57 -18.27 -34.31
CA ILE A 267 -19.44 -17.73 -35.06
C ILE A 267 -18.24 -18.68 -34.86
N ALA A 268 -17.67 -19.20 -35.94
CA ALA A 268 -16.50 -20.07 -35.85
C ALA A 268 -15.26 -19.28 -35.39
N LEU A 269 -14.56 -19.80 -34.39
CA LEU A 269 -13.28 -19.24 -33.93
C LEU A 269 -12.13 -20.02 -34.57
N ALA A 270 -11.06 -19.32 -34.92
CA ALA A 270 -9.86 -19.99 -35.42
C ALA A 270 -9.15 -20.73 -34.26
N PRO A 271 -8.45 -21.84 -34.52
CA PRO A 271 -7.84 -22.66 -33.47
C PRO A 271 -6.78 -21.95 -32.63
N ASP A 272 -6.19 -20.88 -33.16
CA ASP A 272 -5.14 -20.08 -32.52
C ASP A 272 -5.67 -18.89 -31.70
N VAL A 273 -6.99 -18.65 -31.69
CA VAL A 273 -7.58 -17.52 -30.93
C VAL A 273 -7.39 -17.74 -29.44
N GLU A 274 -6.63 -16.86 -28.81
CA GLU A 274 -6.38 -16.90 -27.36
C GLU A 274 -7.40 -16.03 -26.62
N PHE A 275 -7.70 -14.84 -27.18
CA PHE A 275 -8.57 -13.86 -26.55
C PHE A 275 -9.73 -13.48 -27.48
N VAL A 276 -10.92 -13.34 -26.89
CA VAL A 276 -12.12 -12.84 -27.56
C VAL A 276 -12.69 -11.72 -26.71
N ASP A 277 -13.21 -10.70 -27.35
CA ASP A 277 -13.86 -9.58 -26.70
C ASP A 277 -15.06 -9.09 -27.52
N ILE A 278 -16.09 -8.59 -26.85
CA ILE A 278 -17.30 -8.03 -27.44
C ILE A 278 -17.50 -6.62 -26.95
N GLN A 279 -17.79 -5.74 -27.92
CA GLN A 279 -17.98 -4.32 -27.74
C GLN A 279 -19.36 -3.95 -28.29
N ALA A 280 -20.25 -3.45 -27.44
CA ALA A 280 -21.63 -3.15 -27.79
C ALA A 280 -22.08 -1.81 -27.19
N PRO A 281 -23.02 -1.10 -27.83
CA PRO A 281 -23.52 0.18 -27.37
C PRO A 281 -24.42 0.02 -26.13
N TYR A 282 -24.51 1.11 -25.36
CA TYR A 282 -25.19 1.15 -24.06
C TYR A 282 -26.31 2.20 -23.97
N LEU A 283 -26.61 2.93 -25.06
CA LEU A 283 -27.78 3.81 -25.12
C LEU A 283 -28.91 3.12 -25.88
N LYS A 284 -30.16 3.37 -25.46
CA LYS A 284 -31.35 2.74 -26.02
C LYS A 284 -31.59 3.13 -27.48
N GLU A 285 -31.27 4.37 -27.81
CA GLU A 285 -31.40 4.95 -29.14
C GLU A 285 -30.24 4.58 -30.08
N SER A 286 -29.16 3.99 -29.56
CA SER A 286 -28.02 3.58 -30.37
C SER A 286 -28.40 2.50 -31.37
N GLN A 287 -27.79 2.56 -32.56
CA GLN A 287 -27.94 1.53 -33.57
C GLN A 287 -27.51 0.17 -33.01
N ALA A 288 -28.35 -0.86 -33.20
CA ALA A 288 -28.11 -2.21 -32.72
C ALA A 288 -26.98 -2.89 -33.52
N ARG A 289 -25.74 -2.59 -33.14
CA ARG A 289 -24.51 -3.18 -33.69
C ARG A 289 -23.58 -3.57 -32.56
N PHE A 290 -22.75 -4.56 -32.80
CA PHE A 290 -21.69 -4.95 -31.89
C PHE A 290 -20.45 -5.38 -32.67
N LEU A 291 -19.30 -5.33 -32.02
CA LEU A 291 -18.01 -5.71 -32.55
C LEU A 291 -17.49 -6.91 -31.77
N VAL A 292 -17.01 -7.93 -32.49
CA VAL A 292 -16.31 -9.09 -31.94
C VAL A 292 -14.82 -8.90 -32.25
N HIS A 293 -14.04 -8.64 -31.23
CA HIS A 293 -12.58 -8.55 -31.27
C HIS A 293 -11.99 -9.94 -30.96
N THR A 294 -11.04 -10.39 -31.77
CA THR A 294 -10.31 -11.63 -31.53
C THR A 294 -8.81 -11.37 -31.63
N ALA A 295 -8.03 -11.86 -30.68
CA ALA A 295 -6.58 -11.79 -30.71
C ALA A 295 -5.95 -13.19 -30.60
N SER A 296 -4.89 -13.41 -31.37
CA SER A 296 -4.02 -14.58 -31.34
C SER A 296 -2.55 -14.16 -31.38
N LYS A 297 -1.64 -15.13 -31.31
CA LYS A 297 -0.19 -14.89 -31.50
C LYS A 297 0.14 -14.22 -32.83
N SER A 298 -0.73 -14.37 -33.84
CA SER A 298 -0.54 -13.77 -35.17
C SER A 298 -1.01 -12.32 -35.27
N GLY A 299 -1.70 -11.81 -34.24
CA GLY A 299 -2.21 -10.45 -34.17
C GLY A 299 -3.68 -10.37 -33.73
N ASN A 300 -4.27 -9.19 -33.87
CA ASN A 300 -5.65 -8.89 -33.51
C ASN A 300 -6.47 -8.45 -34.72
N ARG A 301 -7.73 -8.86 -34.75
CA ARG A 301 -8.71 -8.49 -35.77
C ARG A 301 -10.07 -8.31 -35.12
N ALA A 302 -10.99 -7.66 -35.83
CA ALA A 302 -12.35 -7.49 -35.34
C ALA A 302 -13.38 -7.63 -36.46
N GLU A 303 -14.56 -8.11 -36.11
CA GLU A 303 -15.70 -8.26 -37.01
C GLU A 303 -16.88 -7.47 -36.46
N VAL A 304 -17.56 -6.70 -37.31
CA VAL A 304 -18.71 -5.90 -36.90
C VAL A 304 -19.99 -6.55 -37.40
N PHE A 305 -20.99 -6.59 -36.53
CA PHE A 305 -22.29 -7.19 -36.76
C PHE A 305 -23.40 -6.18 -36.54
N SER A 306 -24.48 -6.33 -37.30
CA SER A 306 -25.73 -5.60 -37.12
C SER A 306 -26.85 -6.55 -36.72
N ILE A 307 -27.75 -6.06 -35.88
CA ILE A 307 -28.93 -6.79 -35.43
C ILE A 307 -30.16 -6.20 -36.12
N ASP A 308 -30.84 -7.01 -36.92
CA ASP A 308 -32.19 -6.69 -37.40
C ASP A 308 -33.19 -7.03 -36.29
N ILE A 309 -33.60 -5.99 -35.56
CA ILE A 309 -34.52 -6.09 -34.42
C ILE A 309 -35.87 -6.70 -34.85
N LYS A 310 -36.33 -6.44 -36.08
CA LYS A 310 -37.65 -6.92 -36.55
C LYS A 310 -37.66 -8.41 -36.81
N ASN A 311 -36.56 -8.93 -37.35
CA ASN A 311 -36.44 -10.34 -37.74
C ASN A 311 -35.62 -11.17 -36.75
N ALA A 312 -35.09 -10.56 -35.68
CA ALA A 312 -34.18 -11.18 -34.72
C ALA A 312 -32.98 -11.86 -35.41
N GLN A 313 -32.40 -11.20 -36.42
CA GLN A 313 -31.27 -11.74 -37.18
C GLN A 313 -29.98 -10.95 -36.94
N ILE A 314 -28.88 -11.68 -36.75
CA ILE A 314 -27.53 -11.13 -36.67
C ILE A 314 -26.87 -11.27 -38.04
N LYS A 315 -26.30 -10.17 -38.56
CA LYS A 315 -25.62 -10.15 -39.85
C LYS A 315 -24.26 -9.44 -39.75
N LYS A 316 -23.19 -10.12 -40.17
CA LYS A 316 -21.85 -9.53 -40.34
C LYS A 316 -21.92 -8.40 -41.37
N THR A 317 -21.48 -7.20 -41.01
CA THR A 317 -21.48 -6.02 -41.89
C THR A 317 -20.15 -5.86 -42.60
N HIS A 318 -19.05 -5.91 -41.85
CA HIS A 318 -17.69 -5.76 -42.36
C HIS A 318 -16.68 -6.34 -41.36
N GLU A 319 -15.43 -6.45 -41.78
CA GLU A 319 -14.30 -6.89 -40.95
C GLU A 319 -13.20 -5.84 -40.97
N LEU A 320 -12.49 -5.73 -39.85
CA LEU A 320 -11.33 -4.86 -39.69
C LEU A 320 -10.05 -5.67 -39.96
N PRO A 321 -9.03 -5.05 -40.58
CA PRO A 321 -7.82 -5.75 -40.95
C PRO A 321 -7.09 -6.27 -39.71
N GLN A 322 -6.45 -7.43 -39.87
CA GLN A 322 -5.59 -8.00 -38.84
C GLN A 322 -4.33 -7.14 -38.68
N LEU A 323 -4.06 -6.71 -37.45
CA LEU A 323 -2.85 -5.96 -37.08
C LEU A 323 -2.01 -6.76 -36.09
N GLN A 324 -0.71 -6.47 -36.03
CA GLN A 324 0.20 -7.11 -35.08
C GLN A 324 -0.08 -6.66 -33.63
N GLY A 325 0.37 -7.45 -32.67
CA GLY A 325 0.14 -7.20 -31.25
C GLY A 325 -1.28 -7.52 -30.79
N ARG A 326 -1.56 -7.30 -29.50
CA ARG A 326 -2.84 -7.66 -28.87
C ARG A 326 -3.98 -6.71 -29.22
N GLY A 327 -3.72 -5.40 -29.29
CA GLY A 327 -4.73 -4.36 -29.54
C GLY A 327 -5.87 -4.33 -28.51
N SER A 328 -6.67 -3.26 -28.54
CA SER A 328 -7.88 -3.15 -27.73
C SER A 328 -8.95 -2.35 -28.48
N PHE A 329 -10.21 -2.58 -28.13
CA PHE A 329 -11.34 -1.85 -28.67
C PHE A 329 -12.21 -1.32 -27.54
N SER A 330 -12.84 -0.18 -27.79
CA SER A 330 -13.83 0.43 -26.89
C SER A 330 -15.01 0.97 -27.69
N THR A 331 -16.17 1.11 -27.03
CA THR A 331 -17.40 1.64 -27.65
C THR A 331 -17.77 3.00 -27.05
N SER A 332 -18.09 3.97 -27.91
CA SER A 332 -18.68 5.25 -27.52
C SER A 332 -19.99 5.47 -28.27
N CYS A 333 -20.99 6.05 -27.59
CA CYS A 333 -22.31 6.31 -28.14
C CYS A 333 -22.63 7.81 -28.08
N GLU A 334 -23.13 8.38 -29.17
CA GLU A 334 -23.68 9.75 -29.22
C GLU A 334 -25.06 9.69 -29.88
N GLY A 335 -26.11 9.57 -29.06
CA GLY A 335 -27.46 9.29 -29.52
C GLY A 335 -27.52 7.98 -30.32
N ALA A 336 -27.97 8.07 -31.57
CA ALA A 336 -28.05 6.91 -32.47
C ALA A 336 -26.69 6.44 -33.02
N ASN A 337 -25.67 7.30 -33.00
CA ASN A 337 -24.37 7.00 -33.58
C ASN A 337 -23.53 6.16 -32.62
N VAL A 338 -22.92 5.11 -33.16
CA VAL A 338 -22.01 4.21 -32.43
C VAL A 338 -20.64 4.27 -33.07
N TYR A 339 -19.62 4.51 -32.25
CA TYR A 339 -18.23 4.55 -32.65
C TYR A 339 -17.45 3.47 -31.92
N PHE A 340 -16.63 2.73 -32.67
CA PHE A 340 -15.62 1.83 -32.12
C PHE A 340 -14.26 2.53 -32.20
N THR A 341 -13.56 2.61 -31.07
CA THR A 341 -12.19 3.09 -31.05
C THR A 341 -11.26 1.88 -31.01
N ARG A 342 -10.37 1.75 -32.01
CA ARG A 342 -9.30 0.76 -32.06
C ARG A 342 -8.03 1.38 -31.49
N ILE A 343 -7.40 0.69 -30.55
CA ILE A 343 -6.13 1.06 -29.93
C ILE A 343 -5.12 -0.03 -30.28
N THR A 344 -3.99 0.35 -30.84
CA THR A 344 -2.82 -0.52 -31.05
C THR A 344 -1.66 -0.04 -30.16
N ASP A 345 -0.47 -0.59 -30.37
CA ASP A 345 0.74 -0.17 -29.67
C ASP A 345 1.16 1.27 -30.01
N ASP A 346 0.78 1.80 -31.17
CA ASP A 346 1.28 3.06 -31.72
C ASP A 346 0.22 3.97 -32.35
N GLU A 347 -1.03 3.50 -32.52
CA GLU A 347 -2.12 4.30 -33.08
C GLU A 347 -3.45 4.16 -32.33
N ILE A 348 -4.23 5.25 -32.35
CA ILE A 348 -5.65 5.28 -31.96
C ILE A 348 -6.46 5.63 -33.21
N GLN A 349 -7.41 4.79 -33.57
CA GLN A 349 -8.30 4.99 -34.71
C GLN A 349 -9.76 4.96 -34.26
N VAL A 350 -10.55 5.94 -34.68
CA VAL A 350 -12.01 5.98 -34.45
C VAL A 350 -12.72 5.55 -35.71
N LEU A 351 -13.60 4.56 -35.58
CA LEU A 351 -14.36 3.95 -36.67
C LEU A 351 -15.87 4.07 -36.40
N PRO A 352 -16.66 4.59 -37.34
CA PRO A 352 -18.12 4.49 -37.27
C PRO A 352 -18.55 3.02 -37.33
N SER A 353 -19.62 2.65 -36.62
CA SER A 353 -20.09 1.26 -36.59
C SER A 353 -20.61 0.72 -37.94
N ASP A 354 -20.84 1.58 -38.94
CA ASP A 354 -21.29 1.20 -40.28
C ASP A 354 -20.19 1.14 -41.35
N SER A 355 -18.96 1.57 -41.03
CA SER A 355 -17.86 1.64 -41.98
C SER A 355 -16.53 1.13 -41.41
N HIS A 356 -15.75 0.48 -42.27
CA HIS A 356 -14.36 0.11 -41.98
C HIS A 356 -13.39 1.27 -42.26
N GLU A 357 -13.83 2.33 -42.94
CA GLU A 357 -13.05 3.55 -43.14
C GLU A 357 -13.12 4.39 -41.86
N GLY A 358 -12.00 4.46 -41.13
CA GLY A 358 -11.91 5.26 -39.91
C GLY A 358 -12.08 6.76 -40.19
N VAL A 359 -12.83 7.44 -39.32
CA VAL A 359 -13.09 8.89 -39.44
C VAL A 359 -11.99 9.76 -38.84
N ALA A 360 -11.18 9.19 -37.94
CA ALA A 360 -10.02 9.85 -37.38
C ALA A 360 -8.96 8.85 -36.94
N ARG A 361 -7.70 9.28 -36.97
CA ARG A 361 -6.54 8.49 -36.57
C ARG A 361 -5.47 9.40 -35.97
N TRP A 362 -4.89 8.96 -34.87
CA TRP A 362 -3.78 9.63 -34.19
C TRP A 362 -2.67 8.64 -33.91
N LYS A 363 -1.42 9.08 -34.12
CA LYS A 363 -0.24 8.34 -33.66
C LYS A 363 -0.05 8.60 -32.16
N ILE A 364 0.23 7.56 -31.41
CA ILE A 364 0.51 7.63 -29.98
C ILE A 364 1.93 8.16 -29.76
N GLN A 365 2.05 9.20 -28.93
CA GLN A 365 3.31 9.84 -28.57
C GLN A 365 3.79 9.31 -27.21
N LEU A 366 4.34 8.09 -27.21
CA LEU A 366 4.90 7.42 -26.03
C LEU A 366 6.27 6.82 -26.35
N ASP A 367 7.11 6.72 -25.32
CA ASP A 367 8.37 6.00 -25.39
C ASP A 367 8.10 4.49 -25.28
N GLY A 368 7.87 3.85 -26.43
CA GLY A 368 7.63 2.40 -26.52
C GLY A 368 6.19 2.02 -26.92
N ALA A 369 5.91 0.71 -26.88
CA ALA A 369 4.61 0.14 -27.23
C ALA A 369 3.62 0.20 -26.06
N VAL A 370 2.37 0.58 -26.31
CA VAL A 370 1.32 0.70 -25.28
C VAL A 370 0.92 -0.63 -24.65
N LYS A 371 0.86 -1.73 -25.42
CA LYS A 371 0.41 -3.06 -24.98
C LYS A 371 -0.92 -3.01 -24.21
N PRO A 372 -2.02 -2.59 -24.86
CA PRO A 372 -3.29 -2.40 -24.18
C PRO A 372 -3.92 -3.74 -23.77
N LEU A 373 -4.33 -3.85 -22.49
CA LEU A 373 -5.20 -4.93 -21.99
C LEU A 373 -6.68 -4.57 -22.22
N HIS A 374 -7.08 -3.40 -21.70
CA HIS A 374 -8.44 -2.88 -21.74
C HIS A 374 -8.42 -1.39 -22.03
N SER A 375 -9.44 -0.90 -22.71
CA SER A 375 -9.55 0.52 -23.02
C SER A 375 -10.99 1.00 -22.96
N VAL A 376 -11.14 2.27 -22.59
CA VAL A 376 -12.42 2.97 -22.61
C VAL A 376 -12.21 4.33 -23.23
N SER A 377 -13.07 4.70 -24.19
CA SER A 377 -12.95 5.95 -24.93
C SER A 377 -14.21 6.80 -24.79
N GLU A 378 -14.01 8.12 -24.80
CA GLU A 378 -15.06 9.08 -25.11
C GLU A 378 -14.70 9.77 -26.43
N VAL A 379 -15.55 9.58 -27.43
CA VAL A 379 -15.47 10.26 -28.73
C VAL A 379 -16.37 11.48 -28.69
N ILE A 380 -15.83 12.62 -29.12
CA ILE A 380 -16.56 13.89 -29.23
C ILE A 380 -16.52 14.34 -30.69
N HIS A 381 -17.70 14.47 -31.29
CA HIS A 381 -17.85 15.09 -32.60
C HIS A 381 -17.92 16.62 -32.47
N LYS A 382 -17.03 17.34 -33.15
CA LYS A 382 -16.95 18.81 -33.13
C LYS A 382 -17.73 19.45 -34.26
N SER A 383 -18.13 20.71 -34.06
CA SER A 383 -18.68 21.55 -35.12
C SER A 383 -17.65 21.74 -36.24
N GLY A 384 -17.90 21.16 -37.42
CA GLY A 384 -16.98 21.18 -38.56
C GLY A 384 -16.60 19.80 -39.10
N GLY A 385 -17.07 18.71 -38.49
CA GLY A 385 -16.78 17.33 -38.94
C GLY A 385 -15.47 16.76 -38.39
N GLU A 386 -14.81 17.48 -37.48
CA GLU A 386 -13.65 17.00 -36.76
C GLU A 386 -14.05 16.11 -35.58
N TYR A 387 -13.22 15.12 -35.27
CA TYR A 387 -13.39 14.27 -34.10
C TYR A 387 -12.29 14.57 -33.07
N ALA A 388 -12.63 14.40 -31.80
CA ALA A 388 -11.64 14.26 -30.74
C ALA A 388 -11.93 12.97 -29.98
N VAL A 389 -10.88 12.33 -29.49
CA VAL A 389 -10.99 11.15 -28.65
C VAL A 389 -10.10 11.32 -27.44
N ARG A 390 -10.61 10.90 -26.30
CA ARG A 390 -9.79 10.60 -25.15
C ARG A 390 -10.01 9.14 -24.77
N THR A 391 -8.93 8.45 -24.45
CA THR A 391 -8.94 7.02 -24.17
C THR A 391 -8.14 6.77 -22.90
N ALA A 392 -8.77 6.08 -21.97
CA ALA A 392 -8.10 5.52 -20.80
C ALA A 392 -7.75 4.06 -21.12
N ILE A 393 -6.51 3.66 -20.89
CA ILE A 393 -5.98 2.35 -21.29
C ILE A 393 -5.29 1.72 -20.08
N LEU A 394 -5.71 0.52 -19.70
CA LEU A 394 -4.93 -0.33 -18.81
C LEU A 394 -3.95 -1.13 -19.66
N THR A 395 -2.65 -1.04 -19.35
CA THR A 395 -1.58 -1.72 -20.09
C THR A 395 -1.21 -3.06 -19.44
N GLU A 396 -0.50 -3.92 -20.17
CA GLU A 396 0.12 -5.15 -19.64
C GLU A 396 1.12 -4.87 -18.50
N ASP A 397 1.66 -3.64 -18.46
CA ASP A 397 2.53 -3.18 -17.39
C ASP A 397 1.79 -2.71 -16.13
N HIS A 398 0.47 -2.87 -16.10
CA HIS A 398 -0.42 -2.45 -15.03
C HIS A 398 -0.41 -0.94 -14.82
N ASP A 399 -0.06 -0.19 -15.86
CA ASP A 399 -0.20 1.25 -15.89
C ASP A 399 -1.57 1.60 -16.45
N TRP A 400 -2.22 2.56 -15.81
CA TRP A 400 -3.41 3.20 -16.32
C TRP A 400 -3.00 4.51 -16.97
N ILE A 401 -3.17 4.61 -18.28
CA ILE A 401 -2.72 5.76 -19.06
C ILE A 401 -3.91 6.46 -19.70
N GLN A 402 -3.83 7.79 -19.75
CA GLN A 402 -4.80 8.60 -20.46
C GLN A 402 -4.14 9.23 -21.68
N ILE A 403 -4.73 9.00 -22.84
CA ILE A 403 -4.29 9.57 -24.11
C ILE A 403 -5.43 10.40 -24.68
N ARG A 404 -5.10 11.60 -25.15
CA ARG A 404 -6.02 12.52 -25.83
C ARG A 404 -5.46 12.85 -27.20
N ASN A 405 -6.18 12.45 -28.26
CA ASN A 405 -5.76 12.66 -29.65
C ASN A 405 -4.30 12.22 -29.94
N GLY A 406 -3.85 11.11 -29.33
CA GLY A 406 -2.49 10.58 -29.47
C GLY A 406 -1.46 11.16 -28.49
N GLU A 407 -1.76 12.25 -27.79
CA GLU A 407 -0.89 12.84 -26.77
C GLU A 407 -1.18 12.22 -25.40
N ARG A 408 -0.12 11.85 -24.65
CA ARG A 408 -0.25 11.35 -23.28
C ARG A 408 -0.58 12.50 -22.33
N ASP A 409 -1.74 12.46 -21.70
CA ASP A 409 -2.10 13.41 -20.64
C ASP A 409 -1.45 12.99 -19.30
N TRP A 410 -1.58 11.73 -18.89
CA TRP A 410 -0.98 11.21 -17.64
C TRP A 410 -0.78 9.69 -17.65
N VAL A 411 0.04 9.21 -16.70
CA VAL A 411 0.26 7.79 -16.38
C VAL A 411 0.07 7.62 -14.87
N ARG A 412 -0.70 6.60 -14.49
CA ARG A 412 -0.87 6.16 -13.11
C ARG A 412 -0.39 4.72 -13.00
N HIS A 413 0.56 4.46 -12.11
CA HIS A 413 1.11 3.12 -11.90
C HIS A 413 0.22 2.29 -10.97
N GLU A 414 -1.01 1.99 -11.41
CA GLU A 414 -2.03 1.28 -10.61
C GLU A 414 -1.58 -0.12 -10.16
N GLY A 415 -0.60 -0.71 -10.85
CA GLY A 415 0.01 -1.96 -10.45
C GLY A 415 0.79 -1.90 -9.13
N LEU A 416 1.18 -0.73 -8.63
CA LEU A 416 1.75 -0.54 -7.27
C LEU A 416 0.76 -0.90 -6.17
N SER A 417 -0.53 -0.85 -6.47
CA SER A 417 -1.58 -1.15 -5.51
C SER A 417 -1.50 -2.59 -5.03
N GLY A 418 -1.99 -2.86 -3.82
CA GLY A 418 -1.92 -4.19 -3.24
C GLY A 418 -0.48 -4.65 -3.01
N SER A 419 0.41 -3.71 -2.70
CA SER A 419 1.76 -3.98 -2.19
C SER A 419 1.66 -4.78 -0.89
N VAL A 420 2.42 -5.88 -0.78
CA VAL A 420 2.38 -6.81 0.36
C VAL A 420 3.71 -6.87 1.12
N ALA A 421 4.78 -6.36 0.53
CA ALA A 421 6.08 -6.24 1.19
C ALA A 421 6.87 -5.05 0.62
N ALA A 422 7.68 -4.43 1.47
CA ALA A 422 8.55 -3.31 1.13
C ALA A 422 9.89 -3.44 1.85
N VAL A 423 10.98 -3.04 1.19
CA VAL A 423 12.31 -2.93 1.80
C VAL A 423 13.02 -1.68 1.30
N TRP A 424 13.83 -1.08 2.18
CA TRP A 424 14.70 0.04 1.85
C TRP A 424 16.06 -0.47 1.36
N ALA A 425 16.57 0.12 0.30
CA ALA A 425 17.90 -0.14 -0.24
C ALA A 425 18.67 1.18 -0.39
N GLU A 426 19.96 1.14 -0.06
CA GLU A 426 20.85 2.28 -0.28
C GLU A 426 21.14 2.47 -1.77
N ILE A 427 21.43 3.71 -2.16
CA ILE A 427 21.94 4.02 -3.50
C ILE A 427 23.45 3.73 -3.45
N PRO A 428 23.98 2.80 -4.26
CA PRO A 428 25.41 2.50 -4.25
C PRO A 428 26.21 3.76 -4.61
N GLU A 429 27.02 4.26 -3.68
CA GLU A 429 28.04 5.26 -4.00
C GLU A 429 29.17 4.57 -4.78
N GLU A 430 29.89 5.28 -5.67
CA GLU A 430 31.14 4.74 -6.22
C GLU A 430 32.12 4.52 -5.05
N GLU A 431 32.17 3.27 -4.53
CA GLU A 431 32.93 2.82 -3.36
C GLU A 431 34.45 2.99 -3.46
N ASN A 432 34.95 3.75 -4.44
CA ASN A 432 36.36 3.95 -4.70
C ASN A 432 37.11 4.45 -3.46
N LEU A 433 36.51 5.32 -2.64
CA LEU A 433 37.23 5.89 -1.49
C LEU A 433 37.30 4.92 -0.30
N ALA A 434 36.20 4.25 0.05
CA ALA A 434 36.15 3.34 1.20
C ALA A 434 37.00 2.08 0.97
N LYS A 435 36.94 1.49 -0.23
CA LYS A 435 37.76 0.34 -0.61
C LYS A 435 39.25 0.68 -0.66
N VAL A 436 39.60 1.86 -1.15
CA VAL A 436 40.99 2.34 -1.14
C VAL A 436 41.47 2.59 0.30
N LEU A 437 40.64 3.16 1.18
CA LEU A 437 40.99 3.37 2.59
C LEU A 437 41.15 2.05 3.37
N ALA A 438 40.31 1.05 3.10
CA ALA A 438 40.44 -0.29 3.68
C ALA A 438 41.75 -0.97 3.22
N GLY A 439 42.06 -0.89 1.92
CA GLY A 439 43.33 -1.39 1.39
C GLY A 439 44.56 -0.64 1.90
N GLU A 440 44.46 0.65 2.22
CA GLU A 440 45.54 1.44 2.83
C GLU A 440 45.79 1.08 4.30
N ALA A 441 44.77 0.65 5.04
CA ALA A 441 44.88 0.26 6.45
C ALA A 441 45.79 -0.96 6.67
N ASP A 442 45.85 -1.85 5.68
CA ASP A 442 46.70 -3.05 5.68
C ASP A 442 48.13 -2.79 5.15
N THR A 443 48.44 -1.54 4.75
CA THR A 443 49.77 -1.17 4.23
C THR A 443 50.65 -0.47 5.28
N ASN A 444 51.96 -0.44 5.03
CA ASN A 444 52.92 0.28 5.86
C ASN A 444 52.52 1.77 6.00
N PRO A 445 52.58 2.38 7.20
CA PRO A 445 52.26 3.79 7.42
C PRO A 445 52.87 4.78 6.42
N PHE A 446 54.09 4.52 5.92
CA PHE A 446 54.73 5.38 4.93
C PHE A 446 54.09 5.27 3.55
N SER A 447 53.75 4.07 3.08
CA SER A 447 53.06 3.89 1.80
C SER A 447 51.64 4.45 1.85
N ALA A 448 50.92 4.26 2.96
CA ALA A 448 49.61 4.87 3.18
C ALA A 448 49.68 6.41 3.14
N TYR A 449 50.71 7.02 3.75
CA TYR A 449 50.91 8.46 3.67
C TYR A 449 51.19 8.95 2.24
N VAL A 450 52.09 8.28 1.52
CA VAL A 450 52.41 8.64 0.12
C VAL A 450 51.18 8.51 -0.78
N ASN A 451 50.43 7.41 -0.66
CA ASN A 451 49.20 7.19 -1.41
C ASN A 451 48.16 8.28 -1.11
N ARG A 452 47.98 8.65 0.17
CA ARG A 452 47.10 9.75 0.58
C ARG A 452 47.48 11.09 -0.03
N VAL A 453 48.78 11.42 -0.05
CA VAL A 453 49.27 12.68 -0.64
C VAL A 453 49.05 12.68 -2.15
N LEU A 454 49.35 11.57 -2.84
CA LEU A 454 49.11 11.44 -4.27
C LEU A 454 47.62 11.57 -4.61
N ARG A 455 46.73 10.96 -3.82
CA ARG A 455 45.28 11.12 -3.96
C ARG A 455 44.85 12.58 -3.79
N HIS A 456 45.33 13.26 -2.74
CA HIS A 456 45.01 14.69 -2.57
C HIS A 456 45.53 15.56 -3.72
N ILE A 457 46.68 15.20 -4.32
CA ILE A 457 47.18 15.89 -5.52
C ILE A 457 46.27 15.62 -6.72
N ASP A 458 45.79 14.38 -6.89
CA ASP A 458 44.84 14.02 -7.94
C ASP A 458 43.51 14.77 -7.75
N ASP A 459 42.99 14.83 -6.52
CA ASP A 459 41.76 15.56 -6.16
C ASP A 459 41.84 17.06 -6.49
N LEU A 460 43.04 17.67 -6.51
CA LEU A 460 43.22 19.07 -6.87
C LEU A 460 42.77 19.37 -8.32
N GLN A 461 42.69 18.37 -9.20
CA GLN A 461 42.16 18.56 -10.56
C GLN A 461 40.69 19.03 -10.56
N TYR A 462 39.93 18.70 -9.51
CA TYR A 462 38.53 19.11 -9.34
C TYR A 462 38.40 20.47 -8.62
N LEU A 463 39.47 20.99 -8.02
CA LEU A 463 39.46 22.25 -7.25
C LEU A 463 38.99 23.46 -8.07
N PRO A 464 39.40 23.68 -9.34
CA PRO A 464 38.90 24.79 -10.14
C PRO A 464 37.39 24.76 -10.31
N GLY A 465 36.81 23.58 -10.57
CA GLY A 465 35.36 23.38 -10.69
C GLY A 465 34.65 23.61 -9.35
N TYR A 466 35.22 23.13 -8.25
CA TYR A 466 34.71 23.38 -6.90
C TYR A 466 34.68 24.88 -6.58
N LEU A 467 35.78 25.61 -6.78
CA LEU A 467 35.87 27.05 -6.51
C LEU A 467 34.89 27.86 -7.37
N ALA A 468 34.72 27.48 -8.64
CA ALA A 468 33.74 28.10 -9.53
C ALA A 468 32.29 27.87 -9.06
N SER A 469 32.01 26.79 -8.34
CA SER A 469 30.68 26.47 -7.81
C SER A 469 30.34 27.22 -6.50
N ILE A 470 31.32 27.74 -5.76
CA ILE A 470 31.11 28.37 -4.44
C ILE A 470 30.14 29.56 -4.50
N PRO A 471 30.27 30.54 -5.42
CA PRO A 471 29.35 31.68 -5.46
C PRO A 471 27.89 31.23 -5.68
N GLY A 472 27.66 30.27 -6.58
CA GLY A 472 26.34 29.72 -6.85
C GLY A 472 25.76 28.98 -5.64
N ARG A 473 26.56 28.15 -4.97
CA ARG A 473 26.16 27.43 -3.75
C ARG A 473 25.82 28.38 -2.60
N VAL A 474 26.60 29.44 -2.40
CA VAL A 474 26.34 30.44 -1.37
C VAL A 474 25.02 31.18 -1.66
N ILE A 475 24.81 31.63 -2.89
CA ILE A 475 23.56 32.32 -3.29
C ILE A 475 22.35 31.40 -3.12
N ALA A 476 22.40 30.18 -3.66
CA ALA A 476 21.33 29.19 -3.51
C ALA A 476 21.04 28.89 -2.03
N SER A 477 22.08 28.71 -1.22
CA SER A 477 21.93 28.44 0.22
C SER A 477 21.29 29.58 1.00
N ILE A 478 21.46 30.84 0.57
CA ILE A 478 20.88 32.05 1.18
C ILE A 478 19.45 32.29 0.65
N ALA A 479 19.21 32.02 -0.63
CA ALA A 479 17.91 32.16 -1.28
C ALA A 479 16.91 31.07 -0.85
N GLY A 480 17.39 29.96 -0.29
CA GLY A 480 16.55 28.83 0.13
C GLY A 480 16.22 27.85 -1.00
N ASP A 481 16.79 28.05 -2.19
CA ASP A 481 16.67 27.09 -3.29
C ASP A 481 17.60 25.90 -3.01
N GLU A 482 17.01 24.73 -2.81
CA GLU A 482 17.76 23.47 -2.90
C GLU A 482 18.30 23.35 -4.34
N PRO A 483 19.56 22.92 -4.54
CA PRO A 483 20.07 22.67 -5.88
C PRO A 483 19.21 21.57 -6.49
N THR A 484 18.33 21.94 -7.42
CA THR A 484 17.58 20.99 -8.25
C THR A 484 18.61 20.14 -8.99
N SER A 485 18.79 18.90 -8.58
CA SER A 485 19.56 17.92 -9.34
C SER A 485 18.96 17.80 -10.74
N SER A 486 19.80 17.59 -11.75
CA SER A 486 19.34 17.26 -13.10
C SER A 486 18.35 16.09 -13.02
N ALA A 487 17.11 16.32 -13.47
CA ALA A 487 16.05 15.33 -13.43
C ALA A 487 16.50 14.00 -14.05
N GLY A 488 16.39 12.90 -13.28
CA GLY A 488 16.50 11.52 -13.79
C GLY A 488 17.77 10.73 -13.44
N THR A 489 18.75 11.30 -12.73
CA THR A 489 19.92 10.52 -12.26
C THR A 489 19.79 10.18 -10.78
N LEU A 490 19.80 8.87 -10.47
CA LEU A 490 19.85 8.34 -9.11
C LEU A 490 21.13 8.83 -8.41
N TYR A 491 21.02 9.39 -7.21
CA TYR A 491 22.18 9.83 -6.43
C TYR A 491 21.92 9.71 -4.93
N ALA A 492 22.94 9.29 -4.18
CA ALA A 492 22.93 9.32 -2.73
C ALA A 492 23.16 10.75 -2.23
N ASP A 493 22.33 11.22 -1.30
CA ASP A 493 22.55 12.49 -0.62
C ASP A 493 23.37 12.31 0.67
N VAL A 494 24.03 13.38 1.11
CA VAL A 494 24.92 13.35 2.28
C VAL A 494 24.19 13.01 3.58
N PHE A 495 22.88 13.27 3.66
CA PHE A 495 22.08 12.99 4.85
C PHE A 495 21.39 11.61 4.80
N GLY A 496 21.52 10.87 3.70
CA GLY A 496 20.93 9.54 3.52
C GLY A 496 19.40 9.56 3.50
N PHE A 497 18.81 10.62 2.97
CA PHE A 497 17.37 10.72 2.72
C PHE A 497 16.96 10.07 1.40
N HIS A 498 17.88 10.01 0.43
CA HIS A 498 17.67 9.50 -0.91
C HIS A 498 18.06 8.03 -0.91
N LYS A 499 17.03 7.19 -0.93
CA LYS A 499 17.12 5.75 -0.98
C LYS A 499 16.15 5.18 -2.00
N ILE A 500 16.30 3.89 -2.29
CA ILE A 500 15.36 3.16 -3.12
C ILE A 500 14.42 2.36 -2.22
N ILE A 501 13.12 2.39 -2.54
CA ILE A 501 12.15 1.46 -1.95
C ILE A 501 11.87 0.38 -2.99
N VAL A 502 12.13 -0.88 -2.63
CA VAL A 502 11.70 -2.02 -3.45
C VAL A 502 10.40 -2.55 -2.88
N LEU A 503 9.39 -2.70 -3.75
CA LEU A 503 8.05 -3.18 -3.39
C LEU A 503 7.74 -4.47 -4.14
N ALA A 504 7.07 -5.39 -3.45
CA ALA A 504 6.46 -6.58 -4.04
C ALA A 504 4.93 -6.50 -3.88
N THR A 505 4.22 -6.76 -4.97
CA THR A 505 2.74 -6.69 -5.01
C THR A 505 2.14 -8.08 -4.92
N ARG A 506 0.90 -8.17 -4.44
CA ARG A 506 0.13 -9.43 -4.41
C ARG A 506 0.00 -10.09 -5.79
N ARG A 507 0.15 -9.32 -6.87
CA ARG A 507 0.10 -9.80 -8.26
C ARG A 507 1.45 -10.34 -8.75
N GLY A 508 2.47 -10.31 -7.88
CA GLY A 508 3.84 -10.77 -8.14
C GLY A 508 4.66 -9.87 -9.07
N ARG A 509 4.24 -8.61 -9.21
CA ARG A 509 5.02 -7.54 -9.84
C ARG A 509 5.85 -6.81 -8.79
N PHE A 510 7.06 -6.42 -9.17
CA PHE A 510 8.01 -5.70 -8.36
C PHE A 510 8.24 -4.29 -8.90
N TYR A 511 8.54 -3.36 -8.00
CA TYR A 511 8.80 -1.96 -8.32
C TYR A 511 10.00 -1.45 -7.52
N GLY A 512 10.79 -0.56 -8.13
CA GLY A 512 11.76 0.28 -7.44
C GLY A 512 11.32 1.73 -7.48
N LEU A 513 11.24 2.39 -6.32
CA LEU A 513 10.85 3.79 -6.18
C LEU A 513 12.03 4.64 -5.71
N ASP A 514 12.24 5.79 -6.35
CA ASP A 514 13.24 6.78 -5.95
C ASP A 514 12.65 7.78 -4.97
N THR A 515 13.08 7.73 -3.72
CA THR A 515 12.63 8.67 -2.69
C THR A 515 13.21 10.08 -2.86
N GLY A 516 14.36 10.23 -3.53
CA GLY A 516 14.93 11.52 -3.89
C GLY A 516 14.12 12.27 -4.95
N ASN A 517 13.38 11.52 -5.78
CA ASN A 517 12.47 12.06 -6.80
C ASN A 517 10.99 11.78 -6.44
N LYS A 518 10.62 12.04 -5.19
CA LYS A 518 9.22 11.99 -4.70
C LYS A 518 8.52 10.64 -4.97
N GLY A 519 9.25 9.54 -4.82
CA GLY A 519 8.71 8.20 -5.01
C GLY A 519 8.44 7.84 -6.47
N ALA A 520 9.09 8.50 -7.44
CA ALA A 520 8.97 8.16 -8.85
C ALA A 520 9.37 6.70 -9.11
N VAL A 521 8.65 6.02 -10.00
CA VAL A 521 8.97 4.64 -10.39
C VAL A 521 10.24 4.64 -11.24
N LEU A 522 11.31 4.03 -10.72
CA LEU A 522 12.57 3.81 -11.44
C LEU A 522 12.43 2.67 -12.44
N TRP A 523 11.82 1.58 -12.02
CA TRP A 523 11.59 0.39 -12.82
C TRP A 523 10.39 -0.41 -12.29
N THR A 524 9.81 -1.22 -13.18
CA THR A 524 8.79 -2.21 -12.86
C THR A 524 9.09 -3.52 -13.57
N LYS A 525 8.85 -4.65 -12.90
CA LYS A 525 9.08 -5.99 -13.45
C LYS A 525 7.96 -6.94 -13.04
N ASN A 526 7.35 -7.60 -14.01
CA ASN A 526 6.48 -8.76 -13.74
C ASN A 526 7.36 -9.99 -13.51
N VAL A 527 7.55 -10.39 -12.26
CA VAL A 527 8.51 -11.45 -11.88
C VAL A 527 7.79 -12.77 -11.62
N LEU A 528 6.71 -12.74 -10.84
CA LEU A 528 5.97 -13.92 -10.41
C LEU A 528 4.48 -13.77 -10.73
N PRO A 529 4.06 -13.79 -12.00
CA PRO A 529 2.66 -13.59 -12.37
C PRO A 529 1.75 -14.59 -11.63
N GLN A 530 0.69 -14.09 -11.01
CA GLN A 530 -0.29 -14.92 -10.30
C GLN A 530 -1.43 -15.35 -11.23
N ALA A 531 -1.96 -16.55 -11.01
CA ALA A 531 -3.20 -16.98 -11.65
C ALA A 531 -4.40 -16.19 -11.10
N ALA A 532 -5.53 -16.21 -11.83
CA ALA A 532 -6.74 -15.57 -11.36
C ALA A 532 -7.19 -16.14 -10.00
N GLY A 533 -7.47 -15.26 -9.04
CA GLY A 533 -7.83 -15.64 -7.67
C GLY A 533 -6.66 -16.05 -6.77
N GLU A 534 -5.44 -16.16 -7.29
CA GLU A 534 -4.24 -16.36 -6.48
C GLU A 534 -3.59 -15.04 -6.09
N SER A 535 -2.92 -15.02 -4.93
CA SER A 535 -2.17 -13.86 -4.44
C SER A 535 -0.82 -14.28 -3.88
N LEU A 536 0.23 -13.54 -4.22
CA LEU A 536 1.56 -13.72 -3.66
C LEU A 536 1.54 -13.39 -2.16
N SER A 537 1.83 -14.40 -1.33
CA SER A 537 2.09 -14.22 0.10
C SER A 537 3.59 -14.26 0.35
N VAL A 538 4.16 -13.08 0.64
CA VAL A 538 5.58 -12.93 0.97
C VAL A 538 5.81 -13.31 2.43
N LYS A 539 6.83 -14.14 2.68
CA LYS A 539 7.25 -14.58 4.02
C LYS A 539 8.53 -13.93 4.49
N GLY A 540 9.46 -13.65 3.57
CA GLY A 540 10.68 -12.92 3.85
C GLY A 540 10.98 -11.93 2.73
N PHE A 541 11.40 -10.73 3.10
CA PHE A 541 11.80 -9.68 2.16
C PHE A 541 12.84 -8.79 2.80
N ALA A 542 14.09 -8.87 2.34
CA ALA A 542 15.22 -8.22 2.98
C ALA A 542 16.33 -7.88 1.98
N LEU A 543 17.11 -6.86 2.32
CA LEU A 543 18.34 -6.53 1.62
C LEU A 543 19.40 -7.59 1.96
N THR A 544 20.11 -8.12 0.95
CA THR A 544 21.14 -9.15 1.16
C THR A 544 22.53 -8.56 1.37
N ASP A 545 22.81 -7.37 0.87
CA ASP A 545 24.13 -6.75 1.03
C ASP A 545 24.05 -5.25 0.77
N ASP A 546 25.16 -4.57 1.01
CA ASP A 546 25.36 -3.16 0.68
C ASP A 546 25.40 -2.88 -0.83
N THR A 547 25.48 -3.92 -1.67
CA THR A 547 25.47 -3.79 -3.13
C THR A 547 24.07 -3.49 -3.70
N GLY A 548 23.03 -3.58 -2.87
CA GLY A 548 21.67 -3.22 -3.23
C GLY A 548 20.83 -4.40 -3.75
N VAL A 549 21.24 -5.64 -3.51
CA VAL A 549 20.46 -6.83 -3.89
C VAL A 549 19.38 -7.11 -2.84
N VAL A 550 18.15 -7.36 -3.29
CA VAL A 550 17.00 -7.67 -2.44
C VAL A 550 16.57 -9.11 -2.66
N ALA A 551 16.45 -9.86 -1.57
CA ALA A 551 15.93 -11.21 -1.56
C ALA A 551 14.45 -11.26 -1.14
N MET A 552 13.68 -12.10 -1.81
CA MET A 552 12.28 -12.40 -1.49
C MET A 552 12.07 -13.91 -1.38
N ARG A 553 11.28 -14.31 -0.37
CA ARG A 553 10.79 -15.68 -0.18
C ARG A 553 9.26 -15.69 -0.09
N GLY A 554 8.61 -16.44 -0.97
CA GLY A 554 7.15 -16.61 -1.01
C GLY A 554 6.69 -17.86 -0.26
N SER A 555 5.42 -17.87 0.16
CA SER A 555 4.83 -18.96 0.95
C SER A 555 4.76 -20.30 0.23
N ARG A 556 4.79 -20.33 -1.11
CA ARG A 556 4.77 -21.58 -1.90
C ARG A 556 6.17 -22.07 -2.24
N GLY A 557 7.22 -21.40 -1.78
CA GLY A 557 8.61 -21.70 -2.12
C GLY A 557 9.20 -20.79 -3.19
N GLU A 558 8.48 -19.74 -3.60
CA GLU A 558 9.02 -18.76 -4.56
C GLU A 558 10.28 -18.07 -4.02
N SER A 559 11.27 -17.84 -4.89
CA SER A 559 12.53 -17.16 -4.58
C SER A 559 12.82 -16.10 -5.63
N VAL A 560 13.20 -14.89 -5.19
CA VAL A 560 13.67 -13.83 -6.09
C VAL A 560 14.89 -13.14 -5.48
N LEU A 561 15.91 -12.88 -6.30
CA LEU A 561 17.01 -11.95 -6.04
C LEU A 561 16.95 -10.85 -7.10
N ILE A 562 16.72 -9.61 -6.67
CA ILE A 562 16.51 -8.47 -7.56
C ILE A 562 17.35 -7.27 -7.11
N ARG A 563 18.04 -6.62 -8.04
CA ARG A 563 18.81 -5.40 -7.75
C ARG A 563 17.88 -4.21 -7.62
N ALA A 564 18.04 -3.47 -6.52
CA ALA A 564 17.21 -2.32 -6.22
C ALA A 564 17.35 -1.18 -7.25
N THR A 565 18.54 -1.01 -7.84
CA THR A 565 18.86 0.14 -8.71
C THR A 565 18.16 0.10 -10.07
N ASP A 566 18.11 -1.07 -10.71
CA ASP A 566 17.63 -1.23 -12.09
C ASP A 566 16.59 -2.35 -12.28
N GLY A 567 16.29 -3.10 -11.22
CA GLY A 567 15.37 -4.24 -11.28
C GLY A 567 15.94 -5.43 -12.05
N HIS A 568 17.26 -5.53 -12.19
CA HIS A 568 17.90 -6.71 -12.76
C HIS A 568 17.66 -7.92 -11.85
N LEU A 569 17.20 -9.02 -12.44
CA LEU A 569 16.94 -10.28 -11.74
C LEU A 569 18.22 -11.12 -11.76
N ASP A 570 18.82 -11.31 -10.59
CA ASP A 570 19.91 -12.26 -10.40
C ASP A 570 19.36 -13.68 -10.21
N GLU A 571 18.15 -13.82 -9.66
CA GLU A 571 17.42 -15.08 -9.54
C GLU A 571 15.90 -14.85 -9.55
N ASP A 572 15.15 -15.70 -10.26
CA ASP A 572 13.68 -15.78 -10.22
C ASP A 572 13.21 -17.25 -10.30
N LYS A 573 13.02 -17.89 -9.15
CA LYS A 573 12.47 -19.26 -9.07
C LYS A 573 10.99 -19.20 -8.69
N PRO A 574 10.05 -19.42 -9.64
CA PRO A 574 8.64 -19.58 -9.30
C PRO A 574 8.41 -20.90 -8.54
N ALA A 575 7.28 -20.99 -7.83
CA ALA A 575 6.87 -22.23 -7.17
C ALA A 575 6.43 -23.28 -8.20
N ASP A 576 6.76 -24.54 -7.95
CA ASP A 576 6.30 -25.69 -8.72
C ASP A 576 5.70 -26.78 -7.79
N SER A 577 5.30 -27.93 -8.34
CA SER A 577 4.70 -29.01 -7.55
C SER A 577 5.67 -29.68 -6.57
N THR A 578 6.97 -29.41 -6.68
CA THR A 578 8.06 -30.00 -5.90
C THR A 578 8.70 -29.01 -4.92
N THR A 579 8.46 -27.71 -5.05
CA THR A 579 8.97 -26.70 -4.12
C THR A 579 8.30 -26.83 -2.74
N PRO A 580 9.09 -26.89 -1.65
CA PRO A 580 8.53 -26.94 -0.32
C PRO A 580 7.81 -25.62 0.01
N ARG A 581 6.68 -25.70 0.70
CA ARG A 581 6.00 -24.51 1.24
C ARG A 581 6.88 -23.86 2.30
N ILE A 582 6.81 -22.54 2.40
CA ILE A 582 7.54 -21.76 3.40
C ILE A 582 6.55 -21.23 4.42
N ALA A 583 6.79 -21.54 5.70
CA ALA A 583 5.98 -21.05 6.80
C ALA A 583 6.57 -19.77 7.42
N SER A 584 7.90 -19.69 7.50
CA SER A 584 8.63 -18.60 8.14
C SER A 584 10.00 -18.40 7.51
N THR A 585 10.59 -17.23 7.76
CA THR A 585 11.95 -16.91 7.33
C THR A 585 12.77 -16.28 8.44
N ALA A 586 14.09 -16.37 8.35
CA ALA A 586 15.01 -15.65 9.22
C ALA A 586 16.09 -14.96 8.38
N ILE A 587 16.56 -13.81 8.84
CA ILE A 587 17.71 -13.12 8.24
C ILE A 587 18.95 -13.61 8.96
N LEU A 588 19.97 -13.97 8.19
CA LEU A 588 21.25 -14.43 8.71
C LEU A 588 22.36 -13.56 8.16
N ASP A 589 22.93 -12.76 9.06
CA ASP A 589 24.02 -11.85 8.75
C ASP A 589 25.35 -12.61 8.79
N THR A 590 26.10 -12.52 7.70
CA THR A 590 27.53 -12.85 7.63
C THR A 590 28.35 -11.57 7.67
N GLU A 591 29.68 -11.66 7.74
CA GLU A 591 30.55 -10.47 7.77
C GLU A 591 30.37 -9.54 6.56
N THR A 592 29.89 -10.06 5.41
CA THR A 592 29.79 -9.30 4.16
C THR A 592 28.41 -9.35 3.48
N SER A 593 27.51 -10.24 3.91
CA SER A 593 26.17 -10.38 3.32
C SER A 593 25.16 -10.96 4.30
N ALA A 594 23.91 -10.53 4.19
CA ALA A 594 22.75 -11.13 4.79
C ALA A 594 22.05 -12.09 3.80
N TRP A 595 21.48 -13.18 4.32
CA TRP A 595 20.68 -14.09 3.51
C TRP A 595 19.38 -14.48 4.23
N ILE A 596 18.35 -14.80 3.45
CA ILE A 596 17.04 -15.19 3.98
C ILE A 596 16.94 -16.71 4.04
N LEU A 597 17.05 -17.26 5.25
CA LEU A 597 16.75 -18.66 5.52
C LEU A 597 15.25 -18.91 5.42
N ALA A 598 14.86 -19.78 4.50
CA ALA A 598 13.47 -20.21 4.36
C ALA A 598 13.22 -21.52 5.10
N LEU A 599 12.16 -21.55 5.93
CA LEU A 599 11.80 -22.68 6.78
C LEU A 599 10.41 -23.20 6.39
N GLY A 600 10.30 -24.51 6.21
CA GLY A 600 9.04 -25.19 5.95
C GLY A 600 8.09 -25.19 7.16
N PRO A 601 6.82 -25.59 6.99
CA PRO A 601 5.86 -25.76 8.10
C PRO A 601 6.32 -26.74 9.18
N ASP A 602 7.14 -27.72 8.79
CA ASP A 602 7.79 -28.66 9.67
C ASP A 602 9.01 -28.07 10.39
N GLY A 603 9.41 -26.85 10.05
CA GLY A 603 10.59 -26.15 10.56
C GLY A 603 11.91 -26.63 9.95
N ASN A 604 11.90 -27.46 8.92
CA ASN A 604 13.13 -27.83 8.23
C ASN A 604 13.54 -26.72 7.24
N PRO A 605 14.84 -26.46 7.06
CA PRO A 605 15.33 -25.59 5.98
C PRO A 605 14.83 -26.08 4.63
N ALA A 606 14.24 -25.17 3.86
CA ALA A 606 13.84 -25.45 2.48
C ALA A 606 15.07 -25.50 1.54
N ASP A 607 16.13 -24.78 1.88
CA ASP A 607 17.37 -24.71 1.12
C ASP A 607 18.37 -25.76 1.64
N GLU A 608 18.63 -26.83 0.86
CA GLU A 608 19.52 -27.93 1.26
C GLU A 608 21.01 -27.57 1.24
N THR A 609 21.39 -26.43 0.66
CA THR A 609 22.79 -26.09 0.30
C THR A 609 23.63 -25.45 1.41
N LEU A 610 23.07 -25.21 2.59
CA LEU A 610 23.65 -24.28 3.57
C LEU A 610 24.78 -24.82 4.46
N GLY A 611 25.23 -26.06 4.26
CA GLY A 611 26.49 -26.55 4.84
C GLY A 611 26.66 -26.30 6.35
N GLY A 612 27.91 -26.15 6.82
CA GLY A 612 28.26 -25.97 8.23
C GLY A 612 28.09 -24.56 8.80
N GLU A 613 27.66 -23.57 8.00
CA GLU A 613 27.51 -22.16 8.42
C GLU A 613 26.25 -21.90 9.26
N LEU A 614 25.30 -22.85 9.24
CA LEU A 614 24.07 -22.83 10.03
C LEU A 614 24.20 -23.46 11.42
N ALA A 615 25.37 -23.94 11.81
CA ALA A 615 25.53 -24.69 13.04
C ALA A 615 25.28 -23.81 14.28
N ASP A 616 24.42 -24.31 15.17
CA ASP A 616 24.14 -23.76 16.50
C ASP A 616 23.22 -22.53 16.60
N GLN A 617 22.57 -22.11 15.51
CA GLN A 617 21.58 -21.03 15.54
C GLN A 617 20.17 -21.53 15.90
N THR A 618 19.43 -20.71 16.65
CA THR A 618 18.06 -20.98 17.11
C THR A 618 17.09 -20.01 16.45
N PHE A 619 15.96 -20.51 15.98
CA PHE A 619 14.94 -19.76 15.26
C PHE A 619 13.58 -20.00 15.88
N ILE A 620 12.68 -19.02 15.74
CA ILE A 620 11.27 -19.22 16.02
C ILE A 620 10.54 -19.50 14.72
N VAL A 621 9.68 -20.52 14.73
CA VAL A 621 8.76 -20.82 13.63
C VAL A 621 7.33 -20.92 14.15
N ARG A 622 6.37 -20.46 13.35
CA ARG A 622 4.96 -20.78 13.60
C ARG A 622 4.72 -22.21 13.12
N GLY A 623 4.55 -23.12 14.06
CA GLY A 623 4.32 -24.54 13.79
C GLY A 623 2.87 -24.82 13.38
N GLU A 624 2.62 -26.03 12.90
CA GLU A 624 1.27 -26.52 12.63
C GLU A 624 0.39 -26.47 13.90
N GLY A 625 -0.88 -26.09 13.75
CA GLY A 625 -1.90 -26.14 14.82
C GLY A 625 -1.83 -25.01 15.86
N GLU A 626 -1.67 -23.75 15.43
CA GLU A 626 -1.60 -22.58 16.34
C GLU A 626 -0.53 -22.72 17.42
N SER A 627 0.68 -23.12 17.00
CA SER A 627 1.84 -23.28 17.87
C SER A 627 2.99 -22.39 17.43
N VAL A 628 3.84 -22.01 18.38
CA VAL A 628 5.12 -21.35 18.15
C VAL A 628 6.21 -22.26 18.67
N LYS A 629 7.22 -22.55 17.86
CA LYS A 629 8.30 -23.49 18.18
C LYS A 629 9.64 -22.78 18.11
N GLY A 630 10.51 -23.06 19.08
CA GLY A 630 11.93 -22.80 19.00
C GLY A 630 12.64 -23.99 18.39
N ILE A 631 13.34 -23.78 17.29
CA ILE A 631 14.07 -24.81 16.57
C ILE A 631 15.56 -24.44 16.52
N LYS A 632 16.43 -25.42 16.73
CA LYS A 632 17.86 -25.30 16.49
C LYS A 632 18.23 -25.99 15.20
N ILE A 633 19.06 -25.35 14.37
CA ILE A 633 19.66 -26.02 13.23
C ILE A 633 21.06 -26.49 13.64
N VAL A 634 21.30 -27.79 13.50
CA VAL A 634 22.58 -28.42 13.87
C VAL A 634 23.18 -29.05 12.61
N ALA A 635 24.50 -28.91 12.44
CA ALA A 635 25.20 -29.57 11.35
C ALA A 635 25.24 -31.09 11.57
N ASP A 636 24.87 -31.85 10.53
CA ASP A 636 24.98 -33.30 10.45
C ASP A 636 25.81 -33.67 9.21
N GLY A 637 27.13 -33.53 9.34
CA GLY A 637 28.07 -33.71 8.24
C GLY A 637 27.95 -32.60 7.17
N LYS A 638 27.49 -32.94 5.96
CA LYS A 638 27.22 -31.98 4.87
C LYS A 638 25.75 -31.54 4.81
N LYS A 639 24.91 -32.04 5.70
CA LYS A 639 23.47 -31.74 5.78
C LYS A 639 23.18 -30.96 7.05
N THR A 640 22.03 -30.31 7.08
CA THR A 640 21.48 -29.67 8.27
C THR A 640 20.42 -30.58 8.88
N LYS A 641 20.37 -30.64 10.21
CA LYS A 641 19.36 -31.36 10.96
C LYS A 641 18.66 -30.38 11.89
N LYS A 642 17.33 -30.33 11.79
CA LYS A 642 16.47 -29.62 12.72
C LYS A 642 16.41 -30.36 14.07
N GLN A 643 16.52 -29.60 15.15
CA GLN A 643 16.26 -30.05 16.51
C GLN A 643 15.21 -29.14 17.15
N ASP A 644 14.06 -29.70 17.55
CA ASP A 644 13.06 -28.96 18.33
C ASP A 644 13.59 -28.73 19.75
N ILE A 645 13.57 -27.48 20.20
CA ILE A 645 14.03 -27.08 21.55
C ILE A 645 12.82 -26.94 22.49
N TRP A 646 11.85 -26.14 22.08
CA TRP A 646 10.66 -25.82 22.87
C TRP A 646 9.44 -25.56 21.96
N GLU A 647 8.25 -25.69 22.52
CA GLU A 647 6.99 -25.44 21.81
C GLU A 647 5.98 -24.80 22.76
N ILE A 648 5.39 -23.67 22.34
CA ILE A 648 4.27 -23.02 22.98
C ILE A 648 3.03 -23.26 22.11
N LYS A 649 2.10 -24.07 22.62
CA LYS A 649 0.82 -24.35 21.96
C LYS A 649 -0.26 -23.40 22.47
N ALA A 650 -1.08 -22.89 21.56
CA ALA A 650 -2.36 -22.30 21.95
C ALA A 650 -3.22 -23.36 22.64
N THR A 651 -3.86 -23.01 23.75
CA THR A 651 -4.78 -23.92 24.46
C THR A 651 -6.11 -24.03 23.71
N ASP A 652 -6.93 -25.04 23.98
CA ASP A 652 -8.21 -25.26 23.29
C ASP A 652 -9.08 -24.00 23.17
N GLY A 653 -9.34 -23.58 21.93
CA GLY A 653 -10.13 -22.38 21.62
C GLY A 653 -9.35 -21.06 21.61
N GLN A 654 -8.03 -21.09 21.80
CA GLN A 654 -7.14 -19.95 21.52
C GLN A 654 -6.59 -20.02 20.09
N ARG A 655 -6.39 -18.85 19.48
CA ARG A 655 -5.66 -18.66 18.23
C ARG A 655 -4.62 -17.56 18.38
N ILE A 656 -3.48 -17.68 17.71
CA ILE A 656 -2.44 -16.64 17.71
C ILE A 656 -2.83 -15.58 16.70
N VAL A 657 -2.99 -14.34 17.19
CA VAL A 657 -3.43 -13.19 16.39
C VAL A 657 -2.27 -12.35 15.90
N ASP A 658 -1.20 -12.22 16.68
CA ASP A 658 -0.03 -11.44 16.30
C ASP A 658 1.25 -11.93 16.98
N VAL A 659 2.39 -11.70 16.33
CA VAL A 659 3.74 -11.97 16.85
C VAL A 659 4.64 -10.80 16.51
N ALA A 660 5.10 -10.07 17.52
CA ALA A 660 6.03 -8.96 17.35
C ALA A 660 7.45 -9.36 17.78
N THR A 661 8.43 -9.07 16.93
CA THR A 661 9.85 -9.25 17.22
C THR A 661 10.56 -7.91 17.21
N LEU A 662 11.76 -7.85 17.79
CA LEU A 662 12.62 -6.68 17.67
C LEU A 662 12.92 -6.37 16.19
N PRO A 663 13.02 -5.09 15.81
CA PRO A 663 13.47 -4.72 14.48
C PRO A 663 14.90 -5.18 14.22
N ALA A 664 15.23 -5.48 12.95
CA ALA A 664 16.56 -5.95 12.56
C ALA A 664 17.69 -4.95 12.91
N GLN A 665 17.40 -3.65 12.83
CA GLN A 665 18.29 -2.57 13.27
C GLN A 665 17.67 -1.84 14.45
N ASP A 666 18.03 -2.23 15.67
CA ASP A 666 17.58 -1.57 16.91
C ASP A 666 18.74 -1.28 17.88
N PRO A 667 19.65 -0.36 17.52
CA PRO A 667 20.82 -0.03 18.34
C PRO A 667 20.41 0.62 19.67
N ILE A 668 21.07 0.22 20.77
CA ILE A 668 20.76 0.70 22.12
C ILE A 668 21.78 1.75 22.54
N ALA A 669 21.35 3.01 22.61
CA ALA A 669 22.23 4.12 23.01
C ALA A 669 22.54 4.16 24.52
N SER A 670 21.63 3.65 25.37
CA SER A 670 21.81 3.67 26.83
C SER A 670 21.23 2.42 27.48
N ILE A 671 22.02 1.79 28.34
CA ILE A 671 21.66 0.58 29.12
C ILE A 671 20.63 0.85 30.22
N GLY A 672 20.45 2.10 30.61
CA GLY A 672 19.59 2.48 31.73
C GLY A 672 18.98 3.86 31.53
N ARG A 673 17.94 4.16 32.29
CA ARG A 673 17.30 5.47 32.35
C ARG A 673 17.68 6.15 33.66
N VAL A 674 18.15 7.39 33.58
CA VAL A 674 18.46 8.19 34.77
C VAL A 674 17.17 8.81 35.30
N LEU A 675 16.86 8.57 36.57
CA LEU A 675 15.71 9.10 37.27
C LEU A 675 16.01 10.51 37.80
N GLY A 676 14.96 11.25 38.20
CA GLY A 676 15.12 12.63 38.65
C GLY A 676 15.94 12.83 39.93
N ASP A 677 16.16 11.76 40.70
CA ASP A 677 17.05 11.73 41.87
C ASP A 677 18.48 11.26 41.55
N ARG A 678 18.81 11.10 40.25
CA ARG A 678 20.09 10.61 39.71
C ARG A 678 20.37 9.13 39.95
N GLN A 679 19.38 8.36 40.40
CA GLN A 679 19.46 6.90 40.35
C GLN A 679 19.22 6.41 38.93
N VAL A 680 19.62 5.17 38.63
CA VAL A 680 19.51 4.57 37.30
C VAL A 680 18.58 3.38 37.35
N GLN A 681 17.53 3.41 36.53
CA GLN A 681 16.70 2.25 36.26
C GLN A 681 17.31 1.47 35.08
N TYR A 682 17.86 0.29 35.33
CA TYR A 682 18.47 -0.53 34.28
C TYR A 682 17.41 -1.21 33.41
N LYS A 683 17.57 -1.08 32.09
CA LYS A 683 16.63 -1.63 31.11
C LYS A 683 16.87 -3.12 30.95
N TYR A 684 15.80 -3.89 30.81
CA TYR A 684 15.91 -5.29 30.44
C TYR A 684 16.13 -5.41 28.92
N LEU A 685 17.37 -5.73 28.53
CA LEU A 685 17.81 -5.71 27.13
C LEU A 685 18.16 -7.12 26.65
N ASN A 686 17.13 -7.91 26.35
CA ASN A 686 17.31 -9.24 25.78
C ASN A 686 16.99 -9.21 24.27
N PRO A 687 17.99 -9.37 23.38
CA PRO A 687 17.78 -9.36 21.92
C PRO A 687 16.97 -10.56 21.43
N ASN A 688 16.83 -11.59 22.27
CA ASN A 688 16.12 -12.81 21.98
C ASN A 688 14.72 -12.78 22.59
N THR A 689 13.97 -11.69 22.36
CA THR A 689 12.59 -11.55 22.85
C THR A 689 11.58 -11.40 21.74
N ALA A 690 10.37 -11.92 21.98
CA ALA A 690 9.22 -11.74 21.13
C ALA A 690 7.94 -11.59 21.96
N VAL A 691 6.97 -10.85 21.44
CA VAL A 691 5.63 -10.74 22.00
C VAL A 691 4.70 -11.66 21.23
N LEU A 692 4.01 -12.53 21.95
CA LEU A 692 3.00 -13.43 21.43
C LEU A 692 1.62 -13.00 21.93
N ALA A 693 0.73 -12.61 21.01
CA ALA A 693 -0.66 -12.30 21.31
C ALA A 693 -1.57 -13.44 20.87
N SER A 694 -2.36 -14.00 21.79
CA SER A 694 -3.36 -15.03 21.49
C SER A 694 -4.72 -14.70 22.08
N ILE A 695 -5.79 -14.94 21.32
CA ILE A 695 -7.16 -14.67 21.76
C ILE A 695 -7.95 -15.95 21.92
N ASN A 696 -8.75 -16.03 22.98
CA ASN A 696 -9.74 -17.09 23.17
C ASN A 696 -11.12 -16.58 22.77
N ASP A 697 -11.60 -16.99 21.60
CA ASP A 697 -12.86 -16.47 21.03
C ASP A 697 -14.10 -16.80 21.88
N LYS A 698 -14.05 -17.87 22.69
CA LYS A 698 -15.17 -18.29 23.56
C LYS A 698 -15.30 -17.46 24.84
N THR A 699 -14.18 -16.99 25.36
CA THR A 699 -14.10 -16.23 26.62
C THR A 699 -13.86 -14.74 26.39
N SER A 700 -13.56 -14.34 25.15
CA SER A 700 -13.18 -12.97 24.80
C SER A 700 -11.97 -12.49 25.61
N THR A 701 -11.01 -13.38 25.86
CA THR A 701 -9.79 -13.06 26.63
C THR A 701 -8.58 -13.05 25.70
N LEU A 702 -7.85 -11.93 25.67
CA LEU A 702 -6.56 -11.78 25.01
C LEU A 702 -5.44 -12.07 26.01
N SER A 703 -4.50 -12.93 25.64
CA SER A 703 -3.27 -13.19 26.38
C SER A 703 -2.09 -12.64 25.60
N VAL A 704 -1.34 -11.73 26.22
CA VAL A 704 -0.10 -11.16 25.69
C VAL A 704 1.06 -11.74 26.50
N LYS A 705 1.98 -12.44 25.84
CA LYS A 705 3.11 -13.09 26.48
C LYS A 705 4.41 -12.58 25.89
N LEU A 706 5.31 -12.10 26.75
CA LEU A 706 6.70 -11.87 26.41
C LEU A 706 7.45 -13.19 26.56
N ILE A 707 8.08 -13.66 25.49
CA ILE A 707 8.81 -14.94 25.47
C ILE A 707 10.28 -14.71 25.11
N ASP A 708 11.15 -15.53 25.69
CA ASP A 708 12.52 -15.66 25.23
C ASP A 708 12.57 -16.64 24.05
N THR A 709 13.11 -16.18 22.93
CA THR A 709 13.07 -16.88 21.64
C THR A 709 14.04 -18.05 21.55
N ILE A 710 15.01 -18.13 22.46
CA ILE A 710 16.00 -19.21 22.52
C ILE A 710 15.53 -20.32 23.46
N SER A 711 15.13 -19.96 24.68
CA SER A 711 14.76 -20.91 25.74
C SER A 711 13.28 -21.30 25.75
N GLY A 712 12.40 -20.47 25.17
CA GLY A 712 10.95 -20.64 25.23
C GLY A 712 10.34 -20.24 26.57
N GLN A 713 11.13 -19.66 27.48
CA GLN A 713 10.64 -19.19 28.77
C GLN A 713 9.67 -18.02 28.57
N VAL A 714 8.52 -18.08 29.24
CA VAL A 714 7.61 -16.94 29.35
C VAL A 714 8.21 -15.99 30.39
N LEU A 715 8.67 -14.82 29.93
CA LEU A 715 9.31 -13.80 30.75
C LEU A 715 8.29 -12.92 31.48
N ALA A 716 7.19 -12.60 30.79
CA ALA A 716 6.05 -11.88 31.34
C ALA A 716 4.77 -12.31 30.63
N ALA A 717 3.63 -12.21 31.32
CA ALA A 717 2.33 -12.52 30.75
C ALA A 717 1.26 -11.59 31.31
N GLU A 718 0.44 -11.04 30.43
CA GLU A 718 -0.69 -10.18 30.74
C GLU A 718 -1.95 -10.75 30.07
N THR A 719 -3.10 -10.56 30.72
CA THR A 719 -4.40 -11.03 30.23
C THR A 719 -5.42 -9.92 30.28
N TYR A 720 -6.18 -9.78 29.20
CA TYR A 720 -7.20 -8.75 29.03
C TYR A 720 -8.53 -9.41 28.70
N ASP A 721 -9.53 -9.18 29.55
CA ASP A 721 -10.88 -9.73 29.38
C ASP A 721 -11.78 -8.81 28.56
N GLY A 722 -12.80 -9.39 27.91
CA GLY A 722 -13.77 -8.62 27.12
C GLY A 722 -13.20 -8.03 25.83
N VAL A 723 -12.16 -8.63 25.25
CA VAL A 723 -11.59 -8.23 23.95
C VAL A 723 -12.46 -8.74 22.80
N ASP A 724 -12.77 -7.87 21.85
CA ASP A 724 -13.54 -8.21 20.67
C ASP A 724 -12.65 -8.90 19.62
N ALA A 725 -12.88 -10.20 19.43
CA ALA A 725 -12.11 -11.01 18.50
C ALA A 725 -12.36 -10.69 17.01
N SER A 726 -13.42 -9.94 16.69
CA SER A 726 -13.68 -9.48 15.32
C SER A 726 -12.84 -8.26 14.92
N LYS A 727 -12.20 -7.59 15.90
CA LYS A 727 -11.36 -6.41 15.68
C LYS A 727 -9.89 -6.79 15.63
N ALA A 728 -9.10 -5.98 14.94
CA ALA A 728 -7.67 -6.22 14.81
C ALA A 728 -6.95 -6.09 16.17
N VAL A 729 -6.03 -7.01 16.42
CA VAL A 729 -5.02 -6.92 17.48
C VAL A 729 -3.69 -6.69 16.79
N SER A 730 -2.93 -5.69 17.23
CA SER A 730 -1.62 -5.38 16.67
C SER A 730 -0.64 -5.04 17.78
N CYS A 731 0.53 -5.66 17.74
CA CYS A 731 1.61 -5.50 18.70
C CYS A 731 2.89 -5.07 18.00
N THR A 732 3.75 -4.35 18.72
CA THR A 732 5.11 -4.04 18.29
C THR A 732 6.03 -4.00 19.50
N MET A 733 7.34 -4.10 19.27
CA MET A 733 8.37 -4.07 20.30
C MET A 733 9.57 -3.30 19.79
N SER A 734 10.25 -2.59 20.69
CA SER A 734 11.57 -2.05 20.43
C SER A 734 12.31 -1.83 21.74
N GLU A 735 13.63 -1.95 21.70
CA GLU A 735 14.53 -1.71 22.82
C GLU A 735 14.16 -2.54 24.05
N ASN A 736 13.46 -1.93 25.02
CA ASN A 736 13.05 -2.54 26.29
C ASN A 736 11.55 -2.41 26.54
N TRP A 737 10.74 -2.14 25.51
CA TRP A 737 9.31 -1.94 25.67
C TRP A 737 8.53 -2.58 24.54
N PHE A 738 7.28 -2.90 24.81
CA PHE A 738 6.33 -3.34 23.81
C PHE A 738 4.99 -2.66 23.97
N ALA A 739 4.25 -2.59 22.88
CA ALA A 739 2.90 -2.07 22.86
C ALA A 739 1.96 -3.00 22.11
N CYS A 740 0.73 -3.13 22.59
CA CYS A 740 -0.34 -3.84 21.92
C CYS A 740 -1.61 -2.98 21.89
N SER A 741 -2.26 -2.95 20.73
CA SER A 741 -3.52 -2.25 20.48
C SER A 741 -4.63 -3.25 20.18
N PHE A 742 -5.80 -3.06 20.79
CA PHE A 742 -6.97 -3.91 20.62
C PHE A 742 -8.25 -3.18 21.02
N PHE A 743 -9.42 -3.69 20.61
CA PHE A 743 -10.72 -3.21 21.09
C PHE A 743 -11.20 -4.11 22.22
N GLY A 744 -11.55 -3.54 23.36
CA GLY A 744 -11.99 -4.34 24.50
C GLY A 744 -12.73 -3.57 25.57
N GLN A 745 -13.22 -4.31 26.57
CA GLN A 745 -13.85 -3.78 27.76
C GLN A 745 -12.81 -3.56 28.85
N TYR A 746 -12.91 -2.45 29.57
CA TYR A 746 -12.12 -2.16 30.76
C TYR A 746 -13.05 -1.94 31.95
N GLN A 747 -12.84 -2.67 33.03
CA GLN A 747 -13.57 -2.47 34.29
C GLN A 747 -12.92 -1.32 35.06
N LEU A 748 -13.71 -0.30 35.43
CA LEU A 748 -13.21 0.83 36.19
C LEU A 748 -12.83 0.41 37.61
N ASP A 749 -11.64 0.80 38.04
CA ASP A 749 -11.14 0.62 39.41
C ASP A 749 -11.64 1.75 40.34
N ASP A 750 -12.95 1.97 40.36
CA ASP A 750 -13.62 3.01 41.14
C ASP A 750 -14.77 2.45 42.01
N GLU A 751 -14.78 1.13 42.23
CA GLU A 751 -15.82 0.37 42.94
C GLU A 751 -17.24 0.52 42.35
N SER A 752 -17.41 1.21 41.21
CA SER A 752 -18.72 1.44 40.62
C SER A 752 -19.27 0.23 39.86
N GLY A 753 -18.43 -0.77 39.58
CA GLY A 753 -18.77 -1.93 38.77
C GLY A 753 -19.07 -1.60 37.30
N ARG A 754 -18.67 -0.41 36.83
CA ARG A 754 -18.90 0.04 35.46
C ARG A 754 -17.76 -0.42 34.55
N ALA A 755 -18.14 -0.92 33.39
CA ALA A 755 -17.21 -1.19 32.29
C ALA A 755 -17.28 -0.07 31.24
N ILE A 756 -16.15 0.25 30.64
CA ILE A 756 -16.04 1.10 29.46
C ILE A 756 -15.54 0.28 28.29
N GLN A 757 -16.06 0.53 27.10
CA GLN A 757 -15.62 -0.11 25.86
C GLN A 757 -14.86 0.90 25.02
N GLY A 758 -13.82 0.46 24.35
CA GLY A 758 -13.07 1.32 23.43
C GLY A 758 -11.84 0.63 22.88
N TYR A 759 -11.20 1.32 21.94
CA TYR A 759 -9.86 0.97 21.51
C TYR A 759 -8.88 1.31 22.62
N GLN A 760 -8.00 0.36 22.91
CA GLN A 760 -7.01 0.46 23.97
C GLN A 760 -5.63 0.27 23.37
N VAL A 761 -4.66 1.04 23.84
CA VAL A 761 -3.24 0.77 23.66
C VAL A 761 -2.63 0.51 25.02
N VAL A 762 -1.96 -0.62 25.16
CA VAL A 762 -1.24 -0.99 26.38
C VAL A 762 0.24 -1.00 26.08
N VAL A 763 1.02 -0.34 26.91
CA VAL A 763 2.48 -0.24 26.78
C VAL A 763 3.14 -0.73 28.05
N SER A 764 4.11 -1.62 27.87
CA SER A 764 4.84 -2.27 28.95
C SER A 764 6.34 -2.01 28.80
N ASP A 765 6.94 -1.39 29.82
CA ASP A 765 8.39 -1.20 29.94
C ASP A 765 9.01 -2.33 30.75
N LEU A 766 10.18 -2.77 30.31
CA LEU A 766 10.94 -3.88 30.89
C LEU A 766 12.21 -3.36 31.56
N TYR A 767 12.39 -3.67 32.85
CA TYR A 767 13.55 -3.30 33.65
C TYR A 767 14.20 -4.53 34.30
N GLU A 768 15.50 -4.47 34.60
CA GLU A 768 16.23 -5.58 35.24
C GLU A 768 15.79 -5.80 36.70
N SER A 769 15.32 -4.75 37.38
CA SER A 769 14.80 -4.77 38.75
C SER A 769 13.68 -3.74 38.91
N GLU A 770 12.85 -3.89 39.94
CA GLU A 770 11.87 -2.86 40.34
C GLU A 770 12.58 -1.68 41.05
N THR A 771 13.68 -1.95 41.73
CA THR A 771 14.40 -0.94 42.50
C THR A 771 15.46 -0.22 41.65
N PRO A 772 15.58 1.12 41.73
CA PRO A 772 16.64 1.84 41.03
C PRO A 772 18.04 1.51 41.57
N ASN A 773 19.07 1.70 40.74
CA ASN A 773 20.48 1.34 40.98
C ASN A 773 20.70 -0.16 41.30
N ASP A 774 19.73 -1.01 40.98
CA ASP A 774 19.81 -2.44 41.15
C ASP A 774 19.66 -3.13 39.79
N ARG A 775 20.58 -4.04 39.49
CA ARG A 775 20.57 -4.89 38.30
C ARG A 775 19.90 -6.24 38.55
N GLY A 776 19.27 -6.37 39.72
CA GLY A 776 18.54 -7.56 40.11
C GLY A 776 19.46 -8.79 40.13
N PRO A 777 18.97 -9.94 39.66
CA PRO A 777 19.75 -11.19 39.66
C PRO A 777 21.02 -11.16 38.79
N LEU A 778 21.16 -10.21 37.86
CA LEU A 778 22.34 -10.07 36.99
C LEU A 778 23.54 -9.45 37.70
N GLY A 779 23.32 -8.63 38.74
CA GLY A 779 24.39 -7.96 39.49
C GLY A 779 25.39 -7.23 38.57
N ASP A 780 26.69 -7.43 38.83
CA ASP A 780 27.78 -6.82 38.05
C ASP A 780 28.12 -7.59 36.76
N ASP A 781 27.35 -8.64 36.41
CA ASP A 781 27.67 -9.44 35.24
C ASP A 781 27.45 -8.62 33.96
N ALA A 782 28.47 -8.61 33.10
CA ALA A 782 28.44 -7.93 31.82
C ALA A 782 27.82 -8.80 30.72
N ARG A 783 27.52 -10.07 31.01
CA ARG A 783 26.98 -11.04 30.04
C ARG A 783 25.58 -11.46 30.42
N PHE A 784 24.76 -11.66 29.39
CA PHE A 784 23.43 -12.25 29.50
C PHE A 784 23.40 -13.56 28.69
N SER A 785 22.74 -14.58 29.22
CA SER A 785 22.50 -15.84 28.51
C SER A 785 21.07 -16.28 28.69
N SER A 786 20.34 -16.40 27.58
CA SER A 786 18.98 -16.93 27.53
C SER A 786 18.87 -18.39 28.00
N LEU A 787 19.96 -19.17 27.96
CA LEU A 787 19.96 -20.59 28.33
C LEU A 787 20.29 -20.83 29.81
N ALA A 788 20.93 -19.88 30.50
CA ALA A 788 21.27 -20.01 31.91
C ALA A 788 20.08 -20.38 32.84
N PRO A 789 18.86 -19.81 32.66
CA PRO A 789 17.69 -20.20 33.45
C PRO A 789 17.30 -21.67 33.30
N VAL A 790 17.52 -22.24 32.12
CA VAL A 790 17.11 -23.60 31.78
C VAL A 790 18.20 -24.61 32.15
N GLU A 791 19.47 -24.27 31.92
CA GLU A 791 20.62 -25.15 32.18
C GLU A 791 20.92 -25.28 33.67
N ASN A 792 20.76 -24.21 34.45
CA ASN A 792 20.96 -24.24 35.89
C ASN A 792 19.92 -23.38 36.63
N PRO A 793 18.68 -23.86 36.77
CA PRO A 793 17.58 -23.11 37.37
C PRO A 793 17.81 -22.67 38.83
N LEU A 794 18.76 -23.31 39.52
CA LEU A 794 19.10 -23.04 40.92
C LEU A 794 20.32 -22.11 41.08
N ALA A 795 20.98 -21.69 39.99
CA ALA A 795 22.06 -20.73 40.06
C ALA A 795 21.54 -19.35 40.50
N ALA A 796 22.32 -18.63 41.31
CA ALA A 796 22.06 -17.23 41.57
C ALA A 796 22.13 -16.47 40.23
N GLY A 797 21.08 -15.72 39.87
CA GLY A 797 20.98 -15.07 38.55
C GLY A 797 20.32 -15.91 37.45
N ALA A 798 19.96 -17.18 37.72
CA ALA A 798 19.47 -18.10 36.70
C ALA A 798 18.23 -17.57 35.95
N ALA A 799 17.21 -17.08 36.64
CA ALA A 799 16.04 -16.49 36.00
C ALA A 799 15.96 -14.99 36.29
N ALA A 800 16.79 -14.21 35.60
CA ALA A 800 16.63 -12.75 35.54
C ALA A 800 15.34 -12.43 34.75
N LEU A 801 14.20 -12.46 35.44
CA LEU A 801 12.91 -12.04 34.91
C LEU A 801 12.82 -10.50 34.92
N PRO A 802 12.20 -9.89 33.90
CA PRO A 802 12.03 -8.45 33.89
C PRO A 802 11.03 -8.00 34.96
N ALA A 803 11.32 -6.87 35.59
CA ALA A 803 10.31 -6.06 36.26
C ALA A 803 9.52 -5.30 35.18
N VAL A 804 8.22 -5.55 35.12
CA VAL A 804 7.34 -5.00 34.09
C VAL A 804 6.51 -3.85 34.65
N VAL A 805 6.61 -2.69 34.02
CA VAL A 805 5.75 -1.53 34.31
C VAL A 805 4.82 -1.34 33.14
N SER A 806 3.53 -1.62 33.35
CA SER A 806 2.51 -1.62 32.30
C SER A 806 1.42 -0.60 32.59
N GLN A 807 0.94 0.07 31.54
CA GLN A 807 -0.17 1.01 31.63
C GLN A 807 -1.00 0.98 30.34
N SER A 808 -2.30 1.15 30.48
CA SER A 808 -3.25 1.22 29.36
C SER A 808 -3.78 2.63 29.13
N TRP A 809 -4.12 2.92 27.88
CA TRP A 809 -4.81 4.14 27.47
C TRP A 809 -5.95 3.80 26.52
N ILE A 810 -7.02 4.58 26.60
CA ILE A 810 -8.13 4.56 25.65
C ILE A 810 -7.80 5.55 24.54
N VAL A 811 -7.99 5.12 23.30
CA VAL A 811 -7.81 5.92 22.10
C VAL A 811 -9.12 6.03 21.33
N SER A 812 -9.31 7.15 20.63
CA SER A 812 -10.57 7.46 19.95
C SER A 812 -10.85 6.62 18.70
N GLN A 813 -9.83 5.95 18.17
CA GLN A 813 -9.86 5.21 16.91
C GLN A 813 -8.90 4.02 16.96
N PRO A 814 -9.06 2.99 16.10
CA PRO A 814 -8.18 1.83 16.08
C PRO A 814 -6.76 2.21 15.65
N LEU A 815 -5.76 1.76 16.43
CA LEU A 815 -4.36 1.77 15.99
C LEU A 815 -4.02 0.38 15.43
N THR A 816 -3.84 0.27 14.12
CA THR A 816 -3.49 -1.00 13.46
C THR A 816 -2.11 -0.93 12.82
N LYS A 817 -1.55 -2.11 12.52
CA LYS A 817 -0.23 -2.27 11.87
C LYS A 817 0.88 -1.50 12.62
N LEU A 818 1.02 -1.73 13.92
CA LEU A 818 1.98 -0.98 14.74
C LEU A 818 3.43 -1.18 14.25
N ALA A 819 4.20 -0.09 14.23
CA ALA A 819 5.62 -0.07 13.94
C ALA A 819 6.35 0.96 14.80
N VAL A 820 7.68 0.98 14.75
CA VAL A 820 8.51 1.90 15.55
C VAL A 820 9.52 2.58 14.65
N THR A 821 9.74 3.89 14.84
CA THR A 821 10.76 4.65 14.12
C THR A 821 12.17 4.16 14.47
N GLN A 822 13.04 4.01 13.47
CA GLN A 822 14.43 3.59 13.63
C GLN A 822 15.40 4.70 13.26
N THR A 823 16.41 4.90 14.10
CA THR A 823 17.52 5.84 13.87
C THR A 823 18.85 5.11 14.00
N ARG A 824 19.91 5.71 13.44
CA ARG A 824 21.19 5.04 13.22
C ARG A 824 21.86 4.53 14.49
N GLN A 825 21.72 5.23 15.61
CA GLN A 825 22.34 4.92 16.90
C GLN A 825 21.31 4.72 18.02
N GLY A 826 20.02 4.93 17.75
CA GLY A 826 18.95 4.79 18.73
C GLY A 826 19.02 5.80 19.86
N ILE A 827 19.58 6.99 19.59
CA ILE A 827 19.69 8.13 20.52
C ILE A 827 18.39 8.93 20.51
N ALA A 828 17.83 9.18 19.32
CA ALA A 828 16.53 9.84 19.20
C ALA A 828 15.44 8.97 19.86
N SER A 829 14.42 9.61 20.41
CA SER A 829 13.26 8.91 20.99
C SER A 829 12.57 8.05 19.93
N ARG A 830 12.10 6.86 20.29
CA ARG A 830 11.39 5.96 19.37
C ARG A 830 9.89 6.26 19.38
N SER A 831 9.31 6.76 18.29
CA SER A 831 7.86 6.99 18.20
C SER A 831 7.12 5.71 17.76
N LEU A 832 5.93 5.50 18.32
CA LEU A 832 5.01 4.45 17.88
C LEU A 832 4.26 4.92 16.63
N VAL A 833 4.44 4.22 15.51
CA VAL A 833 3.73 4.48 14.26
C VAL A 833 2.53 3.54 14.16
N ALA A 834 1.39 4.07 13.70
CA ALA A 834 0.18 3.27 13.50
C ALA A 834 -0.62 3.78 12.30
N TYR A 835 -1.42 2.87 11.72
CA TYR A 835 -2.46 3.20 10.76
C TYR A 835 -3.80 3.39 11.48
N LEU A 836 -4.54 4.42 11.06
CA LEU A 836 -5.90 4.75 11.49
C LEU A 836 -6.86 4.40 10.34
N PRO A 837 -7.43 3.18 10.30
CA PRO A 837 -8.25 2.75 9.17
C PRO A 837 -9.56 3.53 9.03
N GLU A 838 -10.13 4.04 10.13
CA GLU A 838 -11.39 4.80 10.10
C GLU A 838 -11.21 6.23 9.53
N SER A 839 -10.02 6.83 9.68
CA SER A 839 -9.70 8.16 9.15
C SER A 839 -8.73 8.13 7.98
N HIS A 840 -8.35 6.94 7.50
CA HIS A 840 -7.34 6.72 6.46
C HIS A 840 -6.04 7.51 6.70
N ALA A 841 -5.51 7.49 7.92
CA ALA A 841 -4.39 8.34 8.30
C ALA A 841 -3.23 7.54 8.90
N VAL A 842 -2.00 8.05 8.73
CA VAL A 842 -0.80 7.51 9.39
C VAL A 842 -0.41 8.44 10.53
N VAL A 843 -0.28 7.90 11.74
CA VAL A 843 0.05 8.66 12.95
C VAL A 843 1.38 8.20 13.55
N ALA A 844 2.16 9.13 14.08
CA ALA A 844 3.32 8.85 14.91
C ALA A 844 3.11 9.41 16.33
N LEU A 845 2.92 8.53 17.31
CA LEU A 845 2.74 8.87 18.70
C LEU A 845 4.09 8.95 19.42
N PRO A 846 4.45 10.13 19.98
CA PRO A 846 5.68 10.28 20.75
C PRO A 846 5.71 9.40 22.00
N ARG A 847 6.86 8.82 22.29
CA ARG A 847 7.05 7.90 23.43
C ARG A 847 6.71 8.50 24.79
N VAL A 848 6.83 9.81 24.95
CA VAL A 848 6.47 10.52 26.19
C VAL A 848 4.97 10.47 26.51
N LEU A 849 4.12 10.37 25.48
CA LEU A 849 2.67 10.21 25.68
C LEU A 849 2.33 8.80 26.17
N LEU A 850 3.12 7.81 25.76
CA LEU A 850 2.91 6.40 26.02
C LEU A 850 3.88 5.84 27.08
N ASP A 851 4.32 6.68 28.02
CA ASP A 851 5.18 6.24 29.12
C ASP A 851 4.36 5.66 30.27
N PRO A 852 4.53 4.36 30.61
CA PRO A 852 3.73 3.73 31.65
C PRO A 852 4.08 4.22 33.06
N ARG A 853 5.19 4.96 33.23
CA ARG A 853 5.60 5.53 34.54
C ARG A 853 4.93 6.87 34.85
N ARG A 854 4.04 7.36 33.99
CA ARG A 854 3.31 8.62 34.22
C ARG A 854 2.50 8.54 35.53
N PRO A 855 2.60 9.54 36.43
CA PRO A 855 1.93 9.47 37.74
C PRO A 855 0.40 9.34 37.65
N VAL A 856 -0.13 8.27 38.25
CA VAL A 856 -1.57 7.98 38.33
C VAL A 856 -2.17 8.63 39.59
N GLY A 857 -3.32 9.28 39.44
CA GLY A 857 -4.08 9.83 40.57
C GLY A 857 -3.47 11.03 41.30
N ARG A 858 -2.28 11.49 40.89
CA ARG A 858 -1.57 12.65 41.47
C ARG A 858 -0.91 13.51 40.40
N ASP A 859 -0.57 14.74 40.77
CA ASP A 859 0.28 15.59 39.94
C ASP A 859 1.75 15.11 40.02
N PRO A 860 2.52 15.26 38.93
CA PRO A 860 3.93 14.90 38.90
C PRO A 860 4.75 15.83 39.80
N THR A 861 5.81 15.26 40.37
CA THR A 861 6.80 16.01 41.15
C THR A 861 7.68 16.86 40.23
N ALA A 862 8.39 17.85 40.80
CA ALA A 862 9.31 18.69 40.04
C ALA A 862 10.40 17.85 39.35
N ASN A 863 10.92 16.83 40.03
CA ASN A 863 11.92 15.92 39.46
C ASN A 863 11.36 15.10 38.28
N GLU A 864 10.13 14.58 38.40
CA GLU A 864 9.48 13.81 37.32
C GLU A 864 9.24 14.67 36.07
N ILE A 865 8.88 15.95 36.22
CA ILE A 865 8.70 16.86 35.08
C ILE A 865 10.05 17.32 34.51
N GLU A 866 10.92 17.90 35.34
CA GLU A 866 12.10 18.62 34.88
C GLU A 866 13.23 17.69 34.42
N ALA A 867 13.40 16.54 35.08
CA ALA A 867 14.47 15.60 34.77
C ALA A 867 14.03 14.45 33.86
N GLU A 868 12.79 13.98 33.98
CA GLU A 868 12.30 12.81 33.24
C GLU A 868 11.23 13.13 32.19
N GLY A 869 10.67 14.36 32.19
CA GLY A 869 9.64 14.76 31.24
C GLY A 869 8.32 13.99 31.40
N LEU A 870 8.01 13.47 32.58
CA LEU A 870 6.81 12.65 32.84
C LEU A 870 5.60 13.53 33.19
N PRO A 871 4.60 13.67 32.30
CA PRO A 871 3.36 14.35 32.63
C PRO A 871 2.45 13.45 33.48
N ARG A 872 1.47 14.06 34.16
CA ARG A 872 0.39 13.34 34.83
C ARG A 872 -0.26 12.33 33.89
N TYR A 873 -0.57 11.14 34.38
CA TYR A 873 -1.32 10.15 33.60
C TYR A 873 -2.74 10.64 33.29
N MET A 874 -3.13 10.49 32.03
CA MET A 874 -4.49 10.72 31.57
C MET A 874 -4.94 9.44 30.84
N PRO A 875 -6.05 8.80 31.26
CA PRO A 875 -6.45 7.51 30.72
C PRO A 875 -6.95 7.56 29.27
N ALA A 876 -7.36 8.73 28.79
CA ALA A 876 -7.74 8.94 27.41
C ALA A 876 -6.62 9.71 26.67
N ILE A 877 -6.22 9.21 25.51
CA ILE A 877 -5.35 9.92 24.56
C ILE A 877 -6.22 10.33 23.38
N GLU A 878 -6.38 11.64 23.22
CA GLU A 878 -6.91 12.21 21.98
C GLU A 878 -5.80 12.24 20.94
N ILE A 879 -6.09 11.75 19.73
CA ILE A 879 -5.14 11.80 18.63
C ILE A 879 -5.05 13.25 18.15
N ASP A 880 -3.96 13.92 18.51
CA ASP A 880 -3.64 15.26 18.03
C ASP A 880 -3.36 15.21 16.53
N SER A 881 -4.05 16.05 15.75
CA SER A 881 -3.87 16.13 14.30
C SER A 881 -2.45 16.49 13.88
N ARG A 882 -1.66 17.12 14.77
CA ARG A 882 -0.23 17.41 14.53
C ARG A 882 0.65 16.16 14.48
N ASN A 883 0.19 15.06 15.08
CA ASN A 883 0.89 13.78 15.05
C ASN A 883 0.52 12.94 13.81
N ILE A 884 -0.45 13.39 13.01
CA ILE A 884 -0.82 12.73 11.76
C ILE A 884 0.22 13.10 10.69
N LEU A 885 1.02 12.12 10.31
CA LEU A 885 2.08 12.27 9.31
C LEU A 885 1.52 12.55 7.92
N SER A 886 0.42 11.86 7.57
CA SER A 886 -0.21 11.98 6.25
C SER A 886 -1.03 13.25 6.06
N HIS A 887 -1.11 14.15 7.07
CA HIS A 887 -1.86 15.41 7.01
C HIS A 887 -3.26 15.27 6.38
N ASP A 888 -3.51 15.90 5.23
CA ASP A 888 -4.78 15.87 4.51
C ASP A 888 -4.87 14.71 3.49
N TRP A 889 -3.80 13.92 3.32
CA TRP A 889 -3.80 12.74 2.44
C TRP A 889 -4.45 11.55 3.12
N GLU A 890 -5.52 11.06 2.50
CA GLU A 890 -6.18 9.81 2.85
C GLU A 890 -5.40 8.63 2.27
N ILE A 891 -4.79 7.83 3.14
CA ILE A 891 -4.01 6.64 2.79
C ILE A 891 -4.90 5.40 2.94
N LEU A 892 -5.26 4.76 1.83
CA LEU A 892 -6.14 3.60 1.84
C LEU A 892 -5.40 2.28 2.06
N GLY A 893 -6.01 1.39 2.83
CA GLY A 893 -5.67 -0.03 2.93
C GLY A 893 -4.20 -0.34 3.22
N VAL A 894 -3.61 0.27 4.26
CA VAL A 894 -2.22 0.01 4.68
C VAL A 894 -2.09 -1.42 5.21
N GLU A 895 -1.20 -2.20 4.60
CA GLU A 895 -0.89 -3.58 5.00
C GLU A 895 0.31 -3.66 5.93
N GLY A 896 1.23 -2.70 5.86
CA GLY A 896 2.38 -2.64 6.74
C GLY A 896 3.22 -1.38 6.57
N PHE A 897 4.21 -1.26 7.44
CA PHE A 897 5.22 -0.20 7.42
C PHE A 897 6.61 -0.80 7.31
N THR A 898 7.53 -0.07 6.72
CA THR A 898 8.96 -0.31 6.91
C THR A 898 9.69 1.00 7.14
N THR A 899 10.61 0.98 8.09
CA THR A 899 11.39 2.14 8.50
C THR A 899 12.86 1.90 8.19
N SER A 900 13.58 2.97 7.86
CA SER A 900 15.03 2.92 7.67
C SER A 900 15.69 4.13 8.31
N PRO A 901 16.84 3.98 8.99
CA PRO A 901 17.56 5.11 9.54
C PRO A 901 18.14 5.98 8.43
N ALA A 902 18.12 7.31 8.60
CA ALA A 902 18.94 8.19 7.79
C ALA A 902 20.41 8.17 8.25
N VAL A 903 21.32 8.82 7.52
CA VAL A 903 22.71 9.00 7.97
C VAL A 903 22.77 9.90 9.22
N VAL A 904 21.84 10.86 9.28
CA VAL A 904 21.58 11.73 10.44
C VAL A 904 20.73 11.01 11.48
N GLU A 905 21.04 11.24 12.76
CA GLU A 905 20.43 10.55 13.89
C GLU A 905 19.02 11.07 14.20
N SER A 906 18.72 12.32 13.87
CA SER A 906 17.42 12.93 14.17
C SER A 906 16.26 12.42 13.32
N THR A 907 16.55 11.72 12.21
CA THR A 907 15.57 11.42 11.15
C THR A 907 15.44 9.92 10.89
N SER A 908 14.20 9.46 10.81
CA SER A 908 13.80 8.13 10.38
C SER A 908 13.01 8.22 9.07
N LEU A 909 13.30 7.37 8.11
CA LEU A 909 12.52 7.24 6.88
C LEU A 909 11.41 6.23 7.10
N LEU A 910 10.20 6.53 6.64
CA LEU A 910 9.03 5.68 6.78
C LEU A 910 8.36 5.50 5.42
N VAL A 911 8.00 4.26 5.08
CA VAL A 911 7.04 3.99 4.00
C VAL A 911 5.92 3.09 4.52
N ALA A 912 4.69 3.52 4.26
CA ALA A 912 3.48 2.73 4.39
C ALA A 912 3.14 2.13 3.02
N TYR A 913 2.80 0.85 2.98
CA TYR A 913 2.47 0.14 1.76
C TYR A 913 1.18 -0.67 1.93
N GLY A 914 0.43 -0.84 0.84
CA GLY A 914 -0.86 -1.51 0.83
C GLY A 914 -1.60 -1.25 -0.48
N ILE A 915 -2.85 -0.79 -0.41
CA ILE A 915 -3.53 -0.22 -1.60
C ILE A 915 -2.75 1.02 -2.07
N ASP A 916 -2.45 1.91 -1.14
CA ASP A 916 -1.60 3.07 -1.39
C ASP A 916 -0.14 2.84 -1.00
N VAL A 917 0.72 3.70 -1.54
CA VAL A 917 2.10 3.84 -1.10
C VAL A 917 2.32 5.27 -0.64
N TYR A 918 2.71 5.44 0.63
CA TYR A 918 3.02 6.72 1.24
C TYR A 918 4.40 6.68 1.87
N GLY A 919 5.29 7.58 1.45
CA GLY A 919 6.63 7.72 2.01
C GLY A 919 6.82 9.07 2.67
N THR A 920 7.52 9.12 3.80
CA THR A 920 7.81 10.36 4.53
C THR A 920 9.06 10.27 5.40
N ARG A 921 9.47 11.41 5.95
CA ARG A 921 10.55 11.55 6.93
C ARG A 921 9.92 11.88 8.29
N VAL A 922 10.28 11.11 9.31
CA VAL A 922 9.82 11.30 10.69
C VAL A 922 10.99 11.80 11.54
N VAL A 923 10.74 12.80 12.38
CA VAL A 923 11.75 13.43 13.26
C VAL A 923 11.32 13.30 14.73
N PRO A 924 11.48 12.13 15.37
CA PRO A 924 10.85 11.83 16.65
C PRO A 924 11.20 12.80 17.79
N SER A 925 12.44 13.31 17.79
CA SER A 925 12.94 14.27 18.79
C SER A 925 13.19 15.67 18.21
N GLY A 926 12.68 15.94 17.01
CA GLY A 926 13.01 17.14 16.24
C GLY A 926 14.42 17.10 15.63
N LEU A 927 14.72 18.08 14.78
CA LEU A 927 16.00 18.20 14.06
C LEU A 927 17.07 18.82 14.97
N PHE A 928 17.96 18.00 15.54
CA PHE A 928 19.06 18.46 16.39
C PHE A 928 20.45 18.41 15.72
N ASP A 929 20.59 17.70 14.61
CA ASP A 929 21.84 17.53 13.85
C ASP A 929 21.81 18.20 12.46
N ILE A 930 20.69 18.83 12.10
CA ILE A 930 20.51 19.61 10.88
C ILE A 930 20.02 21.02 11.21
N LEU A 931 20.58 22.03 10.54
CA LEU A 931 20.07 23.40 10.56
C LEU A 931 18.73 23.47 9.80
N GLY A 932 17.64 23.71 10.52
CA GLY A 932 16.31 23.83 9.94
C GLY A 932 16.17 24.98 8.91
N LYS A 933 15.18 24.87 8.03
CA LYS A 933 14.89 25.87 6.98
C LYS A 933 14.62 27.28 7.53
N GLY A 934 14.07 27.37 8.75
CA GLY A 934 13.82 28.64 9.45
C GLY A 934 15.08 29.38 9.93
N PHE A 935 16.28 28.82 9.79
CA PHE A 935 17.51 29.50 10.20
C PHE A 935 17.80 30.71 9.30
N ASN A 936 17.85 31.91 9.89
CA ASN A 936 18.00 33.17 9.15
C ASN A 936 19.46 33.41 8.72
N LYS A 937 19.88 32.70 7.66
CA LYS A 937 21.21 32.80 7.06
C LYS A 937 21.52 34.22 6.59
N LEU A 938 20.54 34.95 6.07
CA LEU A 938 20.70 36.34 5.63
C LEU A 938 21.14 37.25 6.77
N THR A 939 20.51 37.13 7.95
CA THR A 939 20.87 37.94 9.12
C THR A 939 22.28 37.62 9.62
N LEU A 940 22.65 36.34 9.62
CA LEU A 940 24.01 35.91 9.97
C LEU A 940 25.04 36.55 9.04
N VAL A 941 24.88 36.36 7.72
CA VAL A 941 25.80 36.91 6.70
C VAL A 941 25.86 38.45 6.78
N SER A 942 24.71 39.12 6.90
CA SER A 942 24.64 40.58 6.99
C SER A 942 25.38 41.11 8.23
N THR A 943 25.24 40.42 9.36
CA THR A 943 25.92 40.80 10.62
C THR A 943 27.43 40.63 10.49
N VAL A 944 27.90 39.53 9.91
CA VAL A 944 29.33 39.28 9.65
C VAL A 944 29.92 40.36 8.74
N LEU A 945 29.21 40.74 7.67
CA LEU A 945 29.65 41.80 6.76
C LEU A 945 29.67 43.18 7.45
N ALA A 946 28.65 43.50 8.25
CA ALA A 946 28.58 44.76 9.00
C ALA A 946 29.71 44.88 10.02
N LEU A 947 30.00 43.81 10.78
CA LEU A 947 31.11 43.77 11.73
C LEU A 947 32.45 43.88 11.02
N THR A 948 32.62 43.18 9.89
CA THR A 948 33.85 43.25 9.08
C THR A 948 34.09 44.66 8.55
N GLY A 949 33.07 45.30 7.97
CA GLY A 949 33.14 46.69 7.53
C GLY A 949 33.45 47.66 8.68
N GLY A 950 32.82 47.45 9.85
CA GLY A 950 33.11 48.20 11.07
C GLY A 950 34.57 48.07 11.52
N VAL A 951 35.13 46.85 11.52
CA VAL A 951 36.54 46.61 11.85
C VAL A 951 37.46 47.27 10.83
N LEU A 952 37.19 47.14 9.53
CA LEU A 952 37.99 47.76 8.48
C LEU A 952 38.00 49.30 8.57
N PHE A 953 36.92 49.90 9.07
CA PHE A 953 36.84 51.35 9.30
C PHE A 953 37.53 51.79 10.60
N VAL A 954 37.30 51.07 11.71
CA VAL A 954 37.80 51.43 13.04
C VAL A 954 39.28 51.10 13.22
N ALA A 955 39.77 49.99 12.66
CA ALA A 955 41.17 49.55 12.79
C ALA A 955 42.20 50.62 12.36
N PRO A 956 42.09 51.28 11.19
CA PRO A 956 43.01 52.36 10.82
C PRO A 956 42.85 53.60 11.71
N MET A 957 41.64 53.93 12.18
CA MET A 957 41.42 55.04 13.12
C MET A 957 42.11 54.80 14.47
N VAL A 958 41.97 53.60 15.02
CA VAL A 958 42.62 53.20 16.27
C VAL A 958 44.14 53.15 16.08
N ARG A 959 44.63 52.58 14.97
CA ARG A 959 46.06 52.54 14.66
C ARG A 959 46.65 53.94 14.57
N ARG A 960 45.97 54.87 13.90
CA ARG A 960 46.36 56.29 13.84
C ARG A 960 46.35 56.95 15.22
N SER A 961 45.32 56.73 16.03
CA SER A 961 45.22 57.27 17.39
C SER A 961 46.34 56.74 18.31
N GLN A 962 46.64 55.45 18.24
CA GLN A 962 47.73 54.82 19.00
C GLN A 962 49.10 55.34 18.56
N ILE A 963 49.33 55.50 17.25
CA ILE A 963 50.56 56.10 16.73
C ILE A 963 50.71 57.53 17.27
N ASN A 964 49.68 58.37 17.14
CA ASN A 964 49.72 59.75 17.63
C ASN A 964 50.00 59.84 19.14
N ARG A 965 49.33 59.03 19.97
CA ARG A 965 49.60 58.99 21.42
C ARG A 965 51.03 58.58 21.75
N ARG A 966 51.62 57.66 20.98
CA ARG A 966 53.04 57.26 21.16
C ARG A 966 53.99 58.40 20.79
N TRP A 967 53.66 59.18 19.75
CA TRP A 967 54.44 60.37 19.38
C TRP A 967 54.30 61.50 20.41
N GLU A 968 53.09 61.74 20.94
CA GLU A 968 52.86 62.71 22.03
C GLU A 968 53.56 62.34 23.34
N ALA A 969 53.76 61.05 23.63
CA ALA A 969 54.52 60.60 24.80
C ALA A 969 56.05 60.65 24.61
N PHE A 970 56.51 60.83 23.37
CA PHE A 970 57.93 60.91 23.02
C PHE A 970 58.44 62.37 22.96
N ILE A 971 57.53 63.32 22.73
CA ILE A 971 57.73 64.77 22.85
C ILE A 971 57.53 65.16 24.31
#